data_AF-A0A9Q1KE62-F1
#
_entry.id   AF-A0A9Q1KE62-F1
#
_cell.length_a   1.000
_cell.length_b   1.000
_cell.length_c   1.000
_cell.angle_alpha   90.00
_cell.angle_beta   90.00
_cell.angle_gamma   90.00
#
_symmetry.space_group_name_H-M   'P 1'
#
loop_
_entity.id
_entity.type
_entity.pdbx_description
1 polymer ?
#
loop_
_entity_poly.entity_id
_entity_poly.type
_entity_poly.pdbx_seq_one_letter_code
_entity_poly.pdbx_strand_id
1 'polypeptide(L)'
;MSTMGLQSHLRQSLRQFTTEIQPIKCRKDVPFSIIFNSNRPKFGGSSYSFKPQKSVHLIACFATSTTTSQPAETVYNETFQLRRIEKVEGKLHVSLDQKEGDHWQLTVGCSLPGKWVLHWGVHYVGVDGSEWDLPPDEMRPPGSIAIKDYAIETPLITSALEDEECMHEVRVDFNCNSTIAAINFVLKDEETGLWYQNRGRDYMVPIVHYLRDGDSSCSGTFGHLFEAGGAEHACEDVTEASTGSTSGNKLLTEFHEEQPIIKEVSVCNSLNVSVTKCPETAKSLVYLETDLPKSAVVHWGVCQGRNEKWEVPVALHQPDTEVFRKCHIQHEICLNRSCISVLHAALLQAKEDGCGSKALFTLGEEIPGFAFVLKLSEDTWLNNRGDDFYIPLSAAQTGATLSSEKETQFSMEMPSGSVDHTYEKYSDANQEALHTTNTDGIVKDMRHLVKRGNKEALESVIRELDMLAAEAHGLFSRTAKTFSGETAKESDLKPPAKITSGTGSGFEILCQGFDWESHKSGRWYMELQEKAAHLSSMGFTVIWLPPPTESVSPEGYMPKDLYNLNSRYGTIDELKSVVNKFHEFGVKVLGDVVLNHRCAHYQNQSGVWNIFGGPLNWDDRAVVSDDPHFQGRGNKSSGDNFHAAPNIDHSQDFVRRDIKNWLCWLRRDIGYDGWRLDFVRGFWGGYVKDYIDASQPYFAVGEFWDSLSYTYGEMDHNQDAHRQRIIDWINAAGGTAGAFDVTTKGILHTVLEKCEYWRLSDQKGKPPGVVGWWPSRAVTFIENHDTGSTQGHWRFPSGKEMQGYAYILTHPGTPSVFYDHIFSHYQSDISALMSFRTRKNLHCRSAVKITKAESDVYAAIIDDKVAMKIGPGHYEPPSGPQHWSLAIEGRDYKVWEAV
;
A
#
# COMPACT_ATOMS: atom_id res chain seq x y z
N MET A 1 56.34 36.32 -17.68
CA MET A 1 57.37 36.17 -16.62
C MET A 1 56.89 35.08 -15.66
N SER A 2 57.78 34.22 -15.17
CA SER A 2 57.69 33.46 -13.90
C SER A 2 56.41 32.60 -13.66
N THR A 3 56.45 31.25 -13.81
CA THR A 3 56.72 30.22 -12.75
C THR A 3 55.68 30.22 -11.60
N MET A 4 55.15 29.10 -11.09
CA MET A 4 55.73 27.74 -10.99
C MET A 4 54.69 26.65 -10.60
N GLY A 5 54.90 25.39 -11.06
CA GLY A 5 54.68 24.09 -10.36
C GLY A 5 53.23 23.59 -10.10
N LEU A 6 52.90 22.28 -10.03
CA LEU A 6 53.57 20.97 -10.21
C LEU A 6 52.62 20.06 -11.05
N GLN A 7 53.03 19.09 -11.90
CA GLN A 7 53.52 17.71 -11.62
C GLN A 7 52.65 16.89 -10.62
N SER A 8 52.49 15.56 -10.66
CA SER A 8 52.72 14.44 -11.61
C SER A 8 52.31 13.11 -10.91
N HIS A 9 52.10 11.91 -11.47
CA HIS A 9 52.05 11.33 -12.83
C HIS A 9 51.26 9.97 -12.75
N LEU A 10 50.97 9.27 -13.86
CA LEU A 10 50.33 7.93 -13.84
C LEU A 10 50.77 7.07 -15.05
N ARG A 11 51.22 5.81 -14.80
CA ARG A 11 51.35 4.61 -15.70
C ARG A 11 52.73 3.93 -15.75
N GLN A 12 52.75 2.65 -15.35
CA GLN A 12 53.51 1.48 -15.89
C GLN A 12 53.21 0.28 -14.91
N SER A 13 53.22 -1.01 -15.24
CA SER A 13 53.33 -1.78 -16.51
C SER A 13 52.80 -3.22 -16.29
N LEU A 14 52.51 -3.97 -17.35
CA LEU A 14 52.11 -5.40 -17.34
C LEU A 14 53.31 -6.37 -17.31
N ARG A 15 53.10 -7.59 -16.76
CA ARG A 15 53.61 -8.93 -17.16
C ARG A 15 53.07 -10.00 -16.19
N GLN A 16 52.17 -10.91 -16.61
CA GLN A 16 52.42 -12.24 -17.21
C GLN A 16 53.11 -13.28 -16.31
N PHE A 17 52.37 -14.36 -15.97
CA PHE A 17 52.82 -15.77 -16.05
C PHE A 17 51.58 -16.71 -16.14
N THR A 18 51.76 -17.93 -16.65
CA THR A 18 50.71 -18.88 -17.12
C THR A 18 50.90 -20.32 -16.56
N THR A 19 50.06 -21.28 -17.02
CA THR A 19 50.12 -22.76 -16.81
C THR A 19 49.66 -23.28 -15.42
N GLU A 20 48.99 -24.43 -15.23
CA GLU A 20 48.52 -25.49 -16.16
C GLU A 20 47.28 -26.29 -15.62
N ILE A 21 46.97 -27.48 -16.17
CA ILE A 21 45.62 -28.12 -16.23
C ILE A 21 45.57 -29.56 -15.60
N GLN A 22 44.47 -29.91 -14.88
CA GLN A 22 43.92 -31.28 -14.57
C GLN A 22 44.65 -32.24 -13.57
N PRO A 23 44.13 -33.45 -13.19
CA PRO A 23 42.75 -33.79 -12.72
C PRO A 23 42.62 -34.90 -11.60
N ILE A 24 41.41 -35.09 -11.05
CA ILE A 24 40.76 -36.36 -10.55
C ILE A 24 41.57 -37.36 -9.63
N LYS A 25 41.11 -37.61 -8.39
CA LYS A 25 40.73 -38.98 -7.89
C LYS A 25 40.06 -39.03 -6.50
N CYS A 26 39.64 -40.24 -6.12
CA CYS A 26 38.58 -40.56 -5.15
C CYS A 26 38.98 -41.70 -4.20
N ARG A 27 38.32 -41.76 -3.03
CA ARG A 27 38.19 -42.87 -2.05
C ARG A 27 39.37 -43.29 -1.15
N LYS A 28 39.02 -43.32 0.15
CA LYS A 28 39.30 -44.33 1.21
C LYS A 28 40.76 -44.59 1.62
N ASP A 29 40.95 -44.62 2.94
CA ASP A 29 41.38 -45.86 3.60
C ASP A 29 40.83 -45.98 5.04
N VAL A 30 40.75 -47.22 5.52
CA VAL A 30 40.38 -47.64 6.89
C VAL A 30 41.36 -48.75 7.26
N PRO A 31 41.78 -48.89 8.53
CA PRO A 31 41.65 -50.22 9.13
C PRO A 31 41.28 -50.26 10.63
N PHE A 32 40.43 -51.25 10.98
CA PHE A 32 40.52 -52.23 12.08
C PHE A 32 41.40 -51.92 13.33
N SER A 33 41.05 -52.28 14.58
CA SER A 33 40.32 -53.48 15.04
C SER A 33 39.81 -53.42 16.50
N ILE A 34 38.60 -53.95 16.73
CA ILE A 34 38.21 -55.06 17.66
C ILE A 34 39.00 -55.26 18.97
N ILE A 35 38.29 -55.27 20.13
CA ILE A 35 38.30 -56.34 21.17
C ILE A 35 37.07 -56.21 22.10
N PHE A 36 36.64 -57.35 22.68
CA PHE A 36 35.41 -57.56 23.46
C PHE A 36 35.67 -57.66 24.99
N ASN A 37 34.59 -57.83 25.76
CA ASN A 37 34.48 -58.36 27.14
C ASN A 37 34.77 -57.44 28.35
N SER A 38 34.25 -57.68 29.57
CA SER A 38 32.94 -58.23 30.07
C SER A 38 33.00 -58.45 31.61
N ASN A 39 31.87 -58.33 32.32
CA ASN A 39 31.38 -59.11 33.52
C ASN A 39 30.71 -58.19 34.57
N ARG A 40 29.39 -58.26 34.87
CA ARG A 40 28.60 -59.27 35.66
C ARG A 40 29.15 -59.56 37.08
N PRO A 41 28.35 -59.98 38.10
CA PRO A 41 26.99 -60.60 38.09
C PRO A 41 25.98 -59.95 39.11
N LYS A 42 24.73 -60.40 39.39
CA LYS A 42 24.21 -61.73 39.81
C LYS A 42 22.67 -61.92 39.69
N PHE A 43 22.25 -63.16 39.37
CA PHE A 43 21.07 -63.99 39.79
C PHE A 43 19.74 -63.29 40.20
N GLY A 44 18.52 -63.74 39.86
CA GLY A 44 17.98 -64.94 39.14
C GLY A 44 16.50 -65.17 39.60
N GLY A 45 15.62 -66.01 39.02
CA GLY A 45 15.64 -66.91 37.85
C GLY A 45 14.39 -67.84 37.79
N SER A 46 14.18 -68.57 36.67
CA SER A 46 13.06 -69.51 36.36
C SER A 46 11.65 -68.92 36.06
N SER A 47 10.70 -69.57 35.35
CA SER A 47 10.77 -70.38 34.11
C SER A 47 9.37 -70.75 33.54
N TYR A 48 9.21 -70.71 32.21
CA TYR A 48 8.23 -71.41 31.32
C TYR A 48 6.69 -71.21 31.40
N SER A 49 6.16 -70.62 30.31
CA SER A 49 5.14 -71.16 29.37
C SER A 49 3.85 -71.86 29.87
N PHE A 50 2.66 -71.34 29.52
CA PHE A 50 1.75 -71.93 28.50
C PHE A 50 0.51 -71.06 28.16
N LYS A 51 -0.12 -71.29 26.99
CA LYS A 51 -1.49 -70.83 26.62
C LYS A 51 -2.55 -71.87 27.14
N PRO A 52 -3.85 -71.81 26.78
CA PRO A 52 -4.93 -70.98 27.35
C PRO A 52 -6.18 -71.82 27.82
N GLN A 53 -7.22 -71.20 28.42
CA GLN A 53 -8.69 -71.47 28.24
C GLN A 53 -9.59 -71.27 29.49
N LYS A 54 -10.80 -70.68 29.26
CA LYS A 54 -12.13 -70.93 29.92
C LYS A 54 -12.26 -70.66 31.45
N SER A 55 -13.43 -70.42 32.07
CA SER A 55 -14.83 -70.01 31.73
C SER A 55 -15.52 -69.59 33.08
N VAL A 56 -16.72 -68.98 33.23
CA VAL A 56 -18.12 -69.33 32.83
C VAL A 56 -19.03 -68.07 32.96
N HIS A 57 -20.29 -68.14 32.52
CA HIS A 57 -21.34 -67.11 32.52
C HIS A 57 -21.93 -66.65 33.87
N LEU A 58 -22.64 -65.52 33.82
CA LEU A 58 -23.97 -65.36 34.43
C LEU A 58 -24.98 -64.88 33.37
N ILE A 59 -26.24 -65.33 33.47
CA ILE A 59 -27.28 -65.20 32.43
C ILE A 59 -28.33 -64.17 32.84
N ALA A 60 -28.75 -63.32 31.91
CA ALA A 60 -30.08 -62.70 31.91
C ALA A 60 -30.62 -62.71 30.47
N CYS A 61 -31.65 -63.51 30.21
CA CYS A 61 -32.36 -63.52 28.93
C CYS A 61 -33.42 -62.40 28.91
N PHE A 62 -33.66 -61.77 27.76
CA PHE A 62 -34.99 -61.77 27.15
C PHE A 62 -34.97 -61.34 25.67
N ALA A 63 -35.86 -61.96 24.89
CA ALA A 63 -36.37 -61.58 23.57
C ALA A 63 -35.35 -61.31 22.42
N THR A 64 -35.24 -62.32 21.54
CA THR A 64 -34.83 -62.15 20.15
C THR A 64 -35.82 -61.29 19.35
N SER A 65 -35.31 -60.32 18.62
CA SER A 65 -35.88 -59.88 17.34
C SER A 65 -34.76 -59.76 16.32
N THR A 66 -34.59 -60.78 15.48
CA THR A 66 -33.68 -60.76 14.34
C THR A 66 -34.24 -59.87 13.24
N THR A 67 -33.61 -58.72 13.01
CA THR A 67 -33.61 -58.02 11.72
C THR A 67 -32.17 -57.81 11.28
N THR A 68 -31.72 -58.68 10.38
CA THR A 68 -30.48 -58.49 9.63
C THR A 68 -30.64 -57.30 8.68
N SER A 69 -30.17 -56.12 9.04
CA SER A 69 -29.95 -55.06 8.06
C SER A 69 -28.66 -55.33 7.28
N GLN A 70 -28.70 -55.09 5.97
CA GLN A 70 -27.52 -55.16 5.11
C GLN A 70 -26.57 -53.98 5.43
N PRO A 71 -25.25 -54.09 5.15
CA PRO A 71 -24.37 -52.95 5.23
C PRO A 71 -24.84 -51.88 4.24
N ALA A 72 -25.27 -50.73 4.75
CA ALA A 72 -25.73 -49.63 3.91
C ALA A 72 -24.55 -49.07 3.10
N GLU A 73 -24.75 -48.94 1.79
CA GLU A 73 -23.68 -48.60 0.85
C GLU A 73 -23.26 -47.12 1.03
N THR A 74 -21.98 -46.90 1.32
CA THR A 74 -21.41 -45.55 1.40
C THR A 74 -21.20 -45.02 -0.02
N VAL A 75 -21.94 -43.96 -0.36
CA VAL A 75 -22.02 -43.41 -1.73
C VAL A 75 -20.97 -42.33 -1.97
N TYR A 76 -20.49 -41.67 -0.91
CA TYR A 76 -19.46 -40.63 -0.98
C TYR A 76 -18.64 -40.61 0.32
N ASN A 77 -17.33 -40.34 0.21
CA ASN A 77 -16.43 -40.19 1.35
C ASN A 77 -15.24 -39.30 0.91
N GLU A 78 -15.08 -38.12 1.50
CA GLU A 78 -14.00 -37.18 1.18
C GLU A 78 -13.45 -36.50 2.44
N THR A 79 -12.13 -36.33 2.50
CA THR A 79 -11.44 -35.68 3.62
C THR A 79 -10.82 -34.35 3.20
N PHE A 80 -11.37 -33.26 3.71
CA PHE A 80 -10.91 -31.90 3.47
C PHE A 80 -9.80 -31.51 4.45
N GLN A 81 -8.84 -30.71 3.95
CA GLN A 81 -7.73 -30.16 4.73
C GLN A 81 -8.05 -28.70 5.10
N LEU A 82 -8.36 -28.48 6.37
CA LEU A 82 -8.67 -27.19 6.96
C LEU A 82 -7.36 -26.51 7.38
N ARG A 83 -7.05 -25.32 6.84
CA ARG A 83 -5.96 -24.48 7.38
C ARG A 83 -6.54 -23.43 8.29
N ARG A 84 -6.08 -23.41 9.54
CA ARG A 84 -6.35 -22.36 10.52
C ARG A 84 -5.08 -21.55 10.77
N ILE A 85 -5.24 -20.36 11.35
CA ILE A 85 -4.15 -19.60 11.95
C ILE A 85 -4.32 -19.69 13.47
N GLU A 86 -3.24 -20.00 14.17
CA GLU A 86 -3.18 -20.08 15.63
C GLU A 86 -2.14 -19.09 16.14
N LYS A 87 -2.49 -18.36 17.20
CA LYS A 87 -1.59 -17.41 17.86
C LYS A 87 -0.75 -18.15 18.87
N VAL A 88 0.54 -18.26 18.59
CA VAL A 88 1.54 -18.84 19.48
C VAL A 88 2.23 -17.69 20.21
N GLU A 89 2.12 -17.70 21.53
CA GLU A 89 2.82 -16.77 22.41
C GLU A 89 4.24 -17.30 22.68
N GLY A 90 5.20 -16.39 22.73
CA GLY A 90 6.58 -16.64 23.11
C GLY A 90 7.22 -15.38 23.67
N LYS A 91 8.55 -15.37 23.77
CA LYS A 91 9.30 -14.29 24.42
C LYS A 91 10.38 -13.70 23.51
N LEU A 92 10.47 -12.38 23.57
CA LEU A 92 11.62 -11.59 23.16
C LEU A 92 12.48 -11.34 24.41
N HIS A 93 13.75 -11.75 24.36
CA HIS A 93 14.75 -11.51 25.40
C HIS A 93 15.69 -10.40 24.94
N VAL A 94 15.97 -9.43 25.81
CA VAL A 94 16.98 -8.38 25.61
C VAL A 94 17.84 -8.28 26.87
N SER A 95 19.13 -8.61 26.78
CA SER A 95 20.10 -8.35 27.86
C SER A 95 21.21 -7.41 27.40
N LEU A 96 21.74 -6.63 28.34
CA LEU A 96 22.90 -5.78 28.17
C LEU A 96 23.88 -6.06 29.31
N ASP A 97 25.02 -6.66 28.97
CA ASP A 97 25.98 -7.23 29.92
C ASP A 97 27.36 -6.58 29.76
N GLN A 98 28.06 -6.26 30.86
CA GLN A 98 29.39 -5.66 30.83
C GLN A 98 30.47 -6.76 30.84
N LYS A 99 31.32 -6.81 29.81
CA LYS A 99 32.30 -7.89 29.67
C LYS A 99 33.63 -7.60 30.35
N GLU A 100 34.27 -6.48 30.00
CA GLU A 100 35.58 -6.07 30.52
C GLU A 100 35.85 -4.58 30.19
N GLY A 101 36.01 -3.75 31.22
CA GLY A 101 36.21 -2.30 31.03
C GLY A 101 35.03 -1.63 30.34
N ASP A 102 35.30 -0.78 29.34
CA ASP A 102 34.27 -0.06 28.58
C ASP A 102 33.60 -0.91 27.47
N HIS A 103 33.78 -2.24 27.46
CA HIS A 103 33.15 -3.15 26.49
C HIS A 103 31.86 -3.78 27.03
N TRP A 104 30.81 -3.67 26.23
CA TRP A 104 29.45 -4.12 26.53
C TRP A 104 28.95 -5.05 25.43
N GLN A 105 28.10 -6.01 25.80
CA GLN A 105 27.42 -6.91 24.87
C GLN A 105 25.90 -6.76 25.02
N LEU A 106 25.23 -6.38 23.92
CA LEU A 106 23.78 -6.47 23.79
C LEU A 106 23.42 -7.84 23.20
N THR A 107 22.57 -8.61 23.89
CA THR A 107 22.03 -9.87 23.39
C THR A 107 20.53 -9.73 23.14
N VAL A 108 20.10 -9.92 21.89
CA VAL A 108 18.68 -9.94 21.51
C VAL A 108 18.31 -11.33 21.05
N GLY A 109 17.27 -11.93 21.63
CA GLY A 109 16.84 -13.29 21.32
C GLY A 109 15.33 -13.48 21.28
N CYS A 110 14.89 -14.53 20.58
CA CYS A 110 13.48 -14.89 20.44
C CYS A 110 13.29 -16.40 20.67
N SER A 111 12.31 -16.74 21.51
CA SER A 111 11.96 -18.13 21.87
C SER A 111 10.99 -18.81 20.89
N LEU A 112 10.55 -18.10 19.85
CA LEU A 112 9.61 -18.61 18.86
C LEU A 112 10.35 -19.26 17.69
N PRO A 113 9.89 -20.40 17.16
CA PRO A 113 10.50 -21.01 15.99
C PRO A 113 10.32 -20.13 14.75
N GLY A 114 11.40 -19.91 14.01
CA GLY A 114 11.40 -19.20 12.73
C GLY A 114 12.79 -18.79 12.26
N LYS A 115 12.86 -18.07 11.14
CA LYS A 115 14.10 -17.41 10.69
C LYS A 115 14.05 -15.94 11.07
N TRP A 116 14.58 -15.65 12.24
CA TRP A 116 14.57 -14.30 12.78
C TRP A 116 15.76 -13.50 12.29
N VAL A 117 15.48 -12.24 11.92
CA VAL A 117 16.47 -11.24 11.54
C VAL A 117 16.28 -10.02 12.44
N LEU A 118 17.35 -9.55 13.06
CA LEU A 118 17.42 -8.26 13.73
C LEU A 118 17.67 -7.20 12.68
N HIS A 119 16.71 -6.29 12.46
CA HIS A 119 16.91 -5.09 11.65
C HIS A 119 17.16 -3.93 12.60
N TRP A 120 18.37 -3.36 12.56
CA TRP A 120 18.82 -2.42 13.57
C TRP A 120 19.72 -1.31 13.04
N GLY A 121 19.86 -0.25 13.84
CA GLY A 121 20.70 0.90 13.59
C GLY A 121 21.13 1.56 14.91
N VAL A 122 21.99 2.57 14.81
CA VAL A 122 22.45 3.35 15.96
C VAL A 122 21.98 4.80 15.85
N HIS A 123 21.99 5.51 16.97
CA HIS A 123 21.71 6.94 17.03
C HIS A 123 22.88 7.64 17.72
N TYR A 124 23.44 8.68 17.10
CA TYR A 124 24.62 9.40 17.63
C TYR A 124 24.25 10.63 18.47
N VAL A 125 25.08 10.94 19.47
CA VAL A 125 24.94 12.10 20.36
C VAL A 125 24.95 13.41 19.57
N GLY A 126 23.89 14.20 19.71
CA GLY A 126 23.78 15.56 19.16
C GLY A 126 23.08 15.68 17.81
N VAL A 127 22.47 14.60 17.28
CA VAL A 127 21.68 14.62 16.05
C VAL A 127 20.18 14.65 16.39
N ASP A 128 19.54 15.82 16.29
CA ASP A 128 18.08 15.94 16.51
C ASP A 128 17.29 15.35 15.32
N GLY A 129 17.05 14.04 15.34
CA GLY A 129 16.26 13.33 14.31
C GLY A 129 15.84 11.92 14.74
N SER A 130 14.77 11.40 14.14
CA SER A 130 14.36 9.99 14.25
C SER A 130 14.97 9.11 13.16
N GLU A 131 16.06 9.58 12.54
CA GLU A 131 16.78 8.83 11.51
C GLU A 131 17.74 7.86 12.21
N TRP A 132 17.78 6.62 11.71
CA TRP A 132 18.77 5.63 12.13
C TRP A 132 20.07 5.91 11.37
N ASP A 133 21.21 5.57 11.96
CA ASP A 133 22.49 5.52 11.26
C ASP A 133 23.05 4.09 11.23
N LEU A 134 23.89 3.81 10.23
CA LEU A 134 24.65 2.57 10.18
C LEU A 134 25.56 2.41 11.42
N PRO A 135 25.51 1.27 12.13
CA PRO A 135 26.47 0.97 13.19
C PRO A 135 27.90 0.94 12.64
N PRO A 136 28.94 1.32 13.42
CA PRO A 136 30.34 1.19 13.02
C PRO A 136 30.69 -0.25 12.60
N ASP A 137 31.62 -0.43 11.68
CA ASP A 137 32.00 -1.78 11.17
C ASP A 137 32.43 -2.74 12.29
N GLU A 138 33.07 -2.21 13.33
CA GLU A 138 33.52 -2.93 14.53
C GLU A 138 32.38 -3.54 15.37
N MET A 139 31.17 -3.01 15.22
CA MET A 139 29.97 -3.36 15.99
C MET A 139 29.07 -4.35 15.26
N ARG A 140 29.39 -4.74 14.02
CA ARG A 140 28.54 -5.56 13.14
C ARG A 140 28.87 -7.05 13.31
N PRO A 141 27.92 -7.90 13.78
CA PRO A 141 28.17 -9.33 13.89
C PRO A 141 28.46 -10.01 12.53
N PRO A 142 29.10 -11.19 12.53
CA PRO A 142 29.34 -11.95 11.30
C PRO A 142 28.02 -12.31 10.58
N GLY A 143 27.95 -12.00 9.29
CA GLY A 143 26.75 -12.25 8.47
C GLY A 143 25.75 -11.09 8.42
N SER A 144 26.03 -9.96 9.09
CA SER A 144 25.22 -8.75 8.94
C SER A 144 25.29 -8.16 7.52
N ILE A 145 24.15 -7.72 6.99
CA ILE A 145 23.98 -7.16 5.64
C ILE A 145 23.52 -5.70 5.77
N ALA A 146 24.31 -4.75 5.25
CA ALA A 146 23.94 -3.34 5.24
C ALA A 146 22.71 -3.10 4.35
N ILE A 147 21.64 -2.54 4.93
CA ILE A 147 20.44 -2.14 4.23
C ILE A 147 20.51 -0.62 4.02
N LYS A 148 20.98 -0.23 2.84
CA LYS A 148 21.26 1.17 2.46
C LYS A 148 22.32 1.79 3.38
N ASP A 149 22.15 3.06 3.72
CA ASP A 149 23.06 3.93 4.47
C ASP A 149 22.66 4.15 5.94
N TYR A 150 21.52 3.62 6.39
CA TYR A 150 20.95 3.89 7.72
C TYR A 150 20.66 2.66 8.60
N ALA A 151 20.69 1.43 8.07
CA ALA A 151 20.31 0.23 8.83
C ALA A 151 21.10 -1.01 8.44
N ILE A 152 21.06 -2.03 9.29
CA ILE A 152 21.68 -3.34 9.04
C ILE A 152 20.74 -4.49 9.43
N GLU A 153 20.67 -5.53 8.61
CA GLU A 153 19.98 -6.78 8.92
C GLU A 153 21.00 -7.80 9.41
N THR A 154 20.76 -8.43 10.57
CA THR A 154 21.64 -9.45 11.15
C THR A 154 20.81 -10.69 11.51
N PRO A 155 21.10 -11.87 10.95
CA PRO A 155 20.35 -13.09 11.26
C PRO A 155 20.61 -13.53 12.70
N LEU A 156 19.56 -13.97 13.41
CA LEU A 156 19.69 -14.59 14.71
C LEU A 156 20.15 -16.05 14.52
N ILE A 157 21.11 -16.46 15.33
CA ILE A 157 21.70 -17.80 15.33
C ILE A 157 20.91 -18.67 16.31
N THR A 158 20.45 -19.83 15.84
CA THR A 158 19.77 -20.80 16.72
C THR A 158 20.76 -21.45 17.68
N SER A 159 20.60 -21.18 18.97
CA SER A 159 21.22 -21.94 20.04
C SER A 159 20.31 -23.08 20.46
N ALA A 160 20.82 -24.31 20.44
CA ALA A 160 20.15 -25.47 21.01
C ALA A 160 20.62 -25.62 22.46
N LEU A 161 19.77 -25.21 23.41
CA LEU A 161 19.94 -25.57 24.82
C LEU A 161 19.51 -27.04 25.02
N GLU A 162 19.97 -27.66 26.12
CA GLU A 162 19.74 -29.10 26.36
C GLU A 162 18.30 -29.44 26.81
N ASP A 163 17.49 -28.42 27.11
CA ASP A 163 16.04 -28.49 27.36
C ASP A 163 15.26 -27.92 26.16
N GLU A 164 14.03 -28.42 25.92
CA GLU A 164 13.32 -28.40 24.61
C GLU A 164 12.91 -27.03 24.00
N GLU A 165 13.40 -25.89 24.51
CA GLU A 165 13.11 -24.54 23.97
C GLU A 165 14.19 -24.07 22.98
N CYS A 166 13.83 -23.92 21.70
CA CYS A 166 14.71 -23.36 20.69
C CYS A 166 14.84 -21.84 20.85
N MET A 167 16.02 -21.36 21.28
CA MET A 167 16.33 -19.94 21.41
C MET A 167 17.17 -19.46 20.23
N HIS A 168 16.62 -18.54 19.45
CA HIS A 168 17.34 -17.80 18.42
C HIS A 168 17.95 -16.54 19.05
N GLU A 169 19.25 -16.30 18.92
CA GLU A 169 19.90 -15.13 19.52
C GLU A 169 20.90 -14.44 18.57
N VAL A 170 21.07 -13.14 18.74
CA VAL A 170 22.16 -12.35 18.15
C VAL A 170 22.84 -11.56 19.25
N ARG A 171 24.16 -11.50 19.20
CA ARG A 171 24.99 -10.78 20.16
C ARG A 171 25.76 -9.66 19.44
N VAL A 172 25.67 -8.46 19.97
CA VAL A 172 26.28 -7.23 19.44
C VAL A 172 27.25 -6.69 20.49
N ASP A 173 28.55 -6.80 20.20
CA ASP A 173 29.62 -6.27 21.05
C ASP A 173 29.97 -4.83 20.67
N PHE A 174 30.12 -3.93 21.65
CA PHE A 174 30.44 -2.51 21.43
C PHE A 174 31.22 -1.87 22.57
N ASN A 175 31.73 -0.65 22.34
CA ASN A 175 32.50 0.13 23.31
C ASN A 175 31.82 1.48 23.61
N CYS A 176 31.72 1.83 24.89
CA CYS A 176 31.00 3.03 25.36
C CYS A 176 31.79 4.35 25.25
N ASN A 177 33.03 4.33 24.77
CA ASN A 177 33.75 5.55 24.36
C ASN A 177 33.34 6.07 22.96
N SER A 178 32.39 5.40 22.30
CA SER A 178 31.81 5.84 21.03
C SER A 178 30.79 6.97 21.22
N THR A 179 30.53 7.75 20.16
CA THR A 179 29.53 8.84 20.16
C THR A 179 28.08 8.34 20.08
N ILE A 180 27.81 7.07 20.41
CA ILE A 180 26.49 6.43 20.25
C ILE A 180 25.64 6.69 21.49
N ALA A 181 24.46 7.28 21.30
CA ALA A 181 23.48 7.57 22.35
C ALA A 181 22.52 6.39 22.59
N ALA A 182 22.13 5.65 21.55
CA ALA A 182 21.22 4.50 21.64
C ALA A 182 21.38 3.53 20.45
N ILE A 183 20.93 2.29 20.63
CA ILE A 183 20.70 1.29 19.58
C ILE A 183 19.19 1.17 19.37
N ASN A 184 18.72 1.24 18.12
CA ASN A 184 17.33 1.01 17.75
C ASN A 184 17.21 -0.29 16.94
N PHE A 185 16.20 -1.11 17.20
CA PHE A 185 15.98 -2.35 16.46
C PHE A 185 14.51 -2.76 16.34
N VAL A 186 14.25 -3.63 15.38
CA VAL A 186 13.00 -4.39 15.21
C VAL A 186 13.32 -5.83 14.83
N LEU A 187 12.44 -6.76 15.17
CA LEU A 187 12.56 -8.15 14.72
C LEU A 187 11.73 -8.39 13.46
N LYS A 188 12.27 -9.20 12.56
CA LYS A 188 11.66 -9.58 11.29
C LYS A 188 11.71 -11.09 11.17
N ASP A 189 10.58 -11.71 10.84
CA ASP A 189 10.51 -13.14 10.50
C ASP A 189 10.63 -13.30 8.98
N GLU A 190 11.76 -13.83 8.51
CA GLU A 190 12.04 -13.98 7.08
C GLU A 190 11.06 -14.94 6.38
N GLU A 191 10.49 -15.92 7.10
CA GLU A 191 9.59 -16.92 6.52
C GLU A 191 8.19 -16.38 6.24
N THR A 192 7.73 -15.41 7.03
CA THR A 192 6.41 -14.78 6.89
C THR A 192 6.48 -13.36 6.32
N GLY A 193 7.65 -12.71 6.37
CA GLY A 193 7.83 -11.31 6.00
C GLY A 193 7.30 -10.31 7.03
N LEU A 194 6.84 -10.78 8.20
CA LEU A 194 6.24 -9.95 9.24
C LEU A 194 7.29 -9.26 10.12
N TRP A 195 6.92 -8.08 10.60
CA TRP A 195 7.74 -7.21 11.43
C TRP A 195 7.14 -7.09 12.83
N TYR A 196 8.00 -7.11 13.84
CA TYR A 196 7.64 -7.13 15.24
C TYR A 196 8.27 -5.93 15.94
N GLN A 197 7.39 -5.04 16.38
CA GLN A 197 7.69 -3.72 16.95
C GLN A 197 7.09 -3.58 18.35
N ASN A 198 7.73 -2.81 19.21
CA ASN A 198 7.23 -2.48 20.55
C ASN A 198 6.04 -1.51 20.45
N ARG A 199 4.82 -2.05 20.42
CA ARG A 199 3.57 -1.27 20.40
C ARG A 199 3.54 -0.22 19.27
N GLY A 200 3.99 -0.61 18.08
CA GLY A 200 4.06 0.27 16.90
C GLY A 200 5.25 1.24 16.89
N ARG A 201 6.28 1.01 17.71
CA ARG A 201 7.57 1.72 17.69
C ARG A 201 8.73 0.75 17.72
N ASP A 202 9.91 1.23 17.34
CA ASP A 202 11.13 0.44 17.40
C ASP A 202 11.54 0.19 18.87
N TYR A 203 12.25 -0.91 19.13
CA TYR A 203 12.90 -1.15 20.41
C TYR A 203 14.12 -0.24 20.51
N MET A 204 14.27 0.46 21.64
CA MET A 204 15.38 1.38 21.87
C MET A 204 16.15 0.96 23.12
N VAL A 205 17.46 0.73 22.97
CA VAL A 205 18.40 0.48 24.07
C VAL A 205 19.27 1.73 24.25
N PRO A 206 19.03 2.56 25.29
CA PRO A 206 19.83 3.74 25.54
C PRO A 206 21.23 3.37 26.07
N ILE A 207 22.27 3.95 25.48
CA ILE A 207 23.67 3.80 25.90
C ILE A 207 24.12 5.00 26.77
N VAL A 208 23.54 6.18 26.56
CA VAL A 208 23.86 7.39 27.36
C VAL A 208 22.58 8.02 27.91
N HIS A 209 22.54 8.24 29.23
CA HIS A 209 21.45 8.97 29.87
C HIS A 209 21.49 10.47 29.52
N TYR A 210 20.78 10.85 28.46
CA TYR A 210 20.45 12.26 28.19
C TYR A 210 19.34 12.73 29.14
N LEU A 211 19.72 13.23 30.32
CA LEU A 211 18.81 14.00 31.16
C LEU A 211 18.59 15.38 30.53
N ARG A 212 17.42 15.60 29.95
CA ARG A 212 16.93 16.94 29.62
C ARG A 212 16.16 17.46 30.83
N ASP A 213 16.70 18.44 31.54
CA ASP A 213 15.99 19.08 32.65
C ASP A 213 14.67 19.68 32.12
N GLY A 214 13.53 19.19 32.63
CA GLY A 214 12.22 19.82 32.39
C GLY A 214 11.02 18.91 32.12
N ASP A 215 11.15 17.58 32.05
CA ASP A 215 10.03 16.70 31.64
C ASP A 215 9.70 15.60 32.67
N SER A 216 8.94 15.97 33.70
CA SER A 216 8.48 15.05 34.76
C SER A 216 7.03 14.57 34.55
N SER A 217 6.74 13.89 33.43
CA SER A 217 5.59 12.98 33.28
C SER A 217 5.58 12.27 31.92
N CYS A 218 6.40 11.22 31.74
CA CYS A 218 6.30 10.31 30.61
C CYS A 218 6.23 8.84 31.07
N SER A 219 5.05 8.42 31.52
CA SER A 219 4.74 7.02 31.83
C SER A 219 4.55 6.18 30.56
N GLY A 220 5.66 5.92 29.86
CA GLY A 220 5.74 5.00 28.73
C GLY A 220 6.56 3.76 29.10
N THR A 221 6.10 2.57 28.70
CA THR A 221 6.74 1.29 29.09
C THR A 221 8.06 1.03 28.36
N PHE A 222 9.11 1.70 28.83
CA PHE A 222 10.54 1.31 28.89
C PHE A 222 11.21 2.22 29.95
N GLY A 223 10.52 2.41 31.07
CA GLY A 223 10.75 3.49 32.04
C GLY A 223 10.64 3.03 33.49
N HIS A 224 11.18 1.86 33.82
CA HIS A 224 11.35 1.38 35.19
C HIS A 224 12.66 0.58 35.30
N LEU A 225 13.76 1.28 35.58
CA LEU A 225 15.00 0.66 36.08
C LEU A 225 15.73 1.58 37.07
N PHE A 226 14.95 2.25 37.93
CA PHE A 226 15.43 2.88 39.17
C PHE A 226 14.34 2.82 40.25
N GLU A 227 14.16 1.66 40.88
CA GLU A 227 13.59 1.55 42.22
C GLU A 227 14.57 0.79 43.14
N ALA A 228 15.43 1.55 43.82
CA ALA A 228 16.07 1.06 45.04
C ALA A 228 15.06 1.25 46.19
N GLY A 229 14.57 0.14 46.73
CA GLY A 229 13.30 0.13 47.46
C GLY A 229 13.32 0.70 48.89
N GLY A 230 12.13 1.13 49.32
CA GLY A 230 11.60 0.90 50.67
C GLY A 230 12.00 1.85 51.80
N ALA A 231 11.10 2.78 52.16
CA ALA A 231 10.42 2.78 53.47
C ALA A 231 9.48 4.00 53.61
N GLU A 232 8.36 3.81 54.32
CA GLU A 232 7.43 4.88 54.70
C GLU A 232 8.05 5.78 55.79
N HIS A 233 7.87 7.11 55.70
CA HIS A 233 7.30 7.96 56.77
C HIS A 233 7.22 9.45 56.36
N ALA A 234 6.58 10.26 57.21
CA ALA A 234 6.02 11.59 56.89
C ALA A 234 6.82 12.78 57.47
N CYS A 235 6.31 13.99 57.17
CA CYS A 235 6.51 15.32 57.80
C CYS A 235 7.50 16.32 57.16
N GLU A 236 6.89 17.47 56.80
CA GLU A 236 7.24 18.88 57.11
C GLU A 236 8.57 19.55 56.67
N ASP A 237 8.43 20.86 56.48
CA ASP A 237 9.39 21.89 56.01
C ASP A 237 10.81 21.86 56.60
N VAL A 238 11.81 22.33 55.82
CA VAL A 238 12.84 23.32 56.23
C VAL A 238 13.49 24.00 55.01
N THR A 239 13.96 25.24 55.22
CA THR A 239 14.55 26.22 54.28
C THR A 239 16.06 26.11 53.98
N GLU A 240 16.45 26.74 52.85
CA GLU A 240 17.76 27.39 52.54
C GLU A 240 19.06 26.61 52.22
N ALA A 241 19.51 26.81 50.96
CA ALA A 241 20.87 27.14 50.48
C ALA A 241 22.13 26.30 50.87
N SER A 242 22.82 25.75 49.85
CA SER A 242 24.13 26.28 49.40
C SER A 242 24.83 25.50 48.24
N THR A 243 25.58 26.27 47.46
CA THR A 243 26.58 25.97 46.41
C THR A 243 27.32 24.61 46.37
N GLY A 244 27.56 24.07 45.14
CA GLY A 244 28.69 23.15 44.86
C GLY A 244 28.57 22.37 43.55
N SER A 245 29.57 22.46 42.66
CA SER A 245 29.53 21.87 41.30
C SER A 245 30.22 20.51 41.17
N THR A 246 29.58 19.52 40.53
CA THR A 246 30.18 18.67 39.46
C THR A 246 29.11 17.80 38.79
N SER A 247 28.90 17.92 37.48
CA SER A 247 28.03 17.00 36.72
C SER A 247 28.80 15.73 36.35
N GLY A 248 28.62 14.66 37.12
CA GLY A 248 29.12 13.34 36.76
C GLY A 248 28.14 12.60 35.84
N ASN A 249 28.60 12.15 34.67
CA ASN A 249 27.87 11.19 33.87
C ASN A 249 27.66 9.91 34.69
N LYS A 250 26.40 9.49 34.92
CA LYS A 250 26.10 8.17 35.45
C LYS A 250 26.35 7.12 34.36
N LEU A 251 27.07 6.05 34.71
CA LEU A 251 27.37 4.94 33.81
C LEU A 251 26.11 4.13 33.46
N LEU A 252 26.21 3.35 32.37
CA LEU A 252 25.24 2.32 32.03
C LEU A 252 25.08 1.32 33.19
N THR A 253 23.89 0.73 33.27
CA THR A 253 23.56 -0.38 34.17
C THR A 253 23.24 -1.62 33.35
N GLU A 254 23.78 -2.77 33.75
CA GLU A 254 23.38 -4.06 33.18
C GLU A 254 21.88 -4.29 33.38
N PHE A 255 21.22 -4.89 32.38
CA PHE A 255 19.81 -5.24 32.47
C PHE A 255 19.46 -6.48 31.66
N HIS A 256 18.36 -7.11 32.01
CA HIS A 256 17.77 -8.25 31.31
C HIS A 256 16.25 -8.10 31.33
N GLU A 257 15.63 -7.99 30.16
CA GLU A 257 14.18 -7.82 30.01
C GLU A 257 13.59 -8.90 29.08
N GLU A 258 12.45 -9.45 29.48
CA GLU A 258 11.65 -10.35 28.65
C GLU A 258 10.31 -9.68 28.30
N GLN A 259 9.93 -9.68 27.03
CA GLN A 259 8.64 -9.19 26.56
C GLN A 259 7.86 -10.28 25.80
N PRO A 260 6.52 -10.35 25.99
CA PRO A 260 5.68 -11.29 25.24
C PRO A 260 5.59 -10.89 23.77
N ILE A 261 5.81 -11.85 22.88
CA ILE A 261 5.68 -11.73 21.42
C ILE A 261 4.71 -12.80 20.93
N ILE A 262 3.81 -12.43 20.02
CA ILE A 262 2.77 -13.33 19.50
C ILE A 262 2.99 -13.54 18.01
N LYS A 263 3.26 -14.78 17.58
CA LYS A 263 3.40 -15.16 16.17
C LYS A 263 2.17 -15.93 15.73
N GLU A 264 1.68 -15.59 14.54
CA GLU A 264 0.60 -16.32 13.87
C GLU A 264 1.20 -17.49 13.08
N VAL A 265 0.78 -18.71 13.43
CA VAL A 265 1.27 -19.97 12.85
C VAL A 265 0.12 -20.69 12.16
N SER A 266 0.34 -21.16 10.92
CA SER A 266 -0.69 -21.94 10.23
C SER A 266 -0.69 -23.40 10.70
N VAL A 267 -1.85 -23.87 11.16
CA VAL A 267 -2.08 -25.25 11.60
C VAL A 267 -3.05 -25.93 10.64
N CYS A 268 -2.77 -27.19 10.30
CA CYS A 268 -3.62 -28.01 9.45
C CYS A 268 -4.47 -28.97 10.30
N ASN A 269 -5.78 -28.94 10.10
CA ASN A 269 -6.80 -29.81 10.68
C ASN A 269 -7.52 -30.58 9.56
N SER A 270 -8.22 -31.64 9.90
CA SER A 270 -8.97 -32.46 8.94
C SER A 270 -10.47 -32.51 9.22
N LEU A 271 -11.24 -32.58 8.15
CA LEU A 271 -12.69 -32.78 8.16
C LEU A 271 -13.03 -33.89 7.18
N ASN A 272 -13.49 -35.02 7.70
CA ASN A 272 -14.00 -36.13 6.91
C ASN A 272 -15.52 -36.03 6.76
N VAL A 273 -16.01 -36.23 5.54
CA VAL A 273 -17.43 -36.19 5.19
C VAL A 273 -17.80 -37.46 4.47
N SER A 274 -18.72 -38.24 5.03
CA SER A 274 -19.21 -39.48 4.41
C SER A 274 -20.73 -39.51 4.30
N VAL A 275 -21.23 -40.09 3.22
CA VAL A 275 -22.67 -40.16 2.90
C VAL A 275 -23.07 -41.61 2.66
N THR A 276 -24.11 -42.05 3.37
CA THR A 276 -24.65 -43.40 3.27
C THR A 276 -26.14 -43.33 2.96
N LYS A 277 -26.63 -44.17 2.04
CA LYS A 277 -28.06 -44.21 1.68
C LYS A 277 -28.77 -45.37 2.36
N CYS A 278 -29.92 -45.10 2.98
CA CYS A 278 -30.73 -46.14 3.61
C CYS A 278 -31.61 -46.84 2.56
N PRO A 279 -31.40 -48.14 2.26
CA PRO A 279 -32.13 -48.84 1.19
C PRO A 279 -33.65 -48.91 1.41
N GLU A 280 -34.08 -48.89 2.68
CA GLU A 280 -35.47 -49.12 3.10
C GLU A 280 -36.31 -47.83 3.17
N THR A 281 -35.68 -46.65 3.16
CA THR A 281 -36.36 -45.35 3.31
C THR A 281 -35.91 -44.28 2.32
N ALA A 282 -34.96 -44.60 1.43
CA ALA A 282 -34.34 -43.72 0.43
C ALA A 282 -33.78 -42.37 0.94
N LYS A 283 -33.73 -42.16 2.25
CA LYS A 283 -33.09 -41.01 2.90
C LYS A 283 -31.57 -41.12 2.80
N SER A 284 -30.92 -39.97 2.66
CA SER A 284 -29.45 -39.86 2.70
C SER A 284 -29.00 -39.43 4.10
N LEU A 285 -28.02 -40.15 4.66
CA LEU A 285 -27.39 -39.83 5.93
C LEU A 285 -26.01 -39.23 5.66
N VAL A 286 -25.77 -38.00 6.12
CA VAL A 286 -24.47 -37.31 6.00
C VAL A 286 -23.80 -37.29 7.37
N TYR A 287 -22.62 -37.88 7.45
CA TYR A 287 -21.76 -37.92 8.64
C TYR A 287 -20.60 -36.95 8.44
N LEU A 288 -20.47 -35.98 9.35
CA LEU A 288 -19.30 -35.10 9.46
C LEU A 288 -18.45 -35.53 10.66
N GLU A 289 -17.15 -35.67 10.48
CA GLU A 289 -16.18 -35.90 11.55
C GLU A 289 -14.96 -34.99 11.39
N THR A 290 -14.50 -34.37 12.48
CA THR A 290 -13.33 -33.47 12.44
C THR A 290 -12.47 -33.60 13.69
N ASP A 291 -11.16 -33.38 13.53
CA ASP A 291 -10.17 -33.35 14.62
C ASP A 291 -10.09 -31.99 15.36
N LEU A 292 -11.04 -31.08 15.09
CA LEU A 292 -11.09 -29.77 15.75
C LEU A 292 -11.33 -29.88 17.28
N PRO A 293 -10.54 -29.18 18.12
CA PRO A 293 -10.50 -29.37 19.57
C PRO A 293 -11.58 -28.61 20.36
N LYS A 294 -12.48 -27.87 19.69
CA LYS A 294 -13.60 -27.14 20.29
C LYS A 294 -14.90 -27.52 19.58
N SER A 295 -16.03 -27.38 20.28
CA SER A 295 -17.37 -27.67 19.76
C SER A 295 -17.76 -26.68 18.64
N ALA A 296 -17.37 -26.98 17.42
CA ALA A 296 -17.72 -26.17 16.24
C ALA A 296 -19.23 -26.28 15.95
N VAL A 297 -19.79 -25.21 15.38
CA VAL A 297 -21.18 -25.16 14.90
C VAL A 297 -21.17 -25.32 13.38
N VAL A 298 -21.93 -26.29 12.87
CA VAL A 298 -22.18 -26.45 11.44
C VAL A 298 -23.34 -25.56 11.05
N HIS A 299 -23.12 -24.63 10.14
CA HIS A 299 -24.18 -23.91 9.45
C HIS A 299 -24.38 -24.56 8.08
N TRP A 300 -25.60 -25.05 7.80
CA TRP A 300 -25.86 -25.87 6.62
C TRP A 300 -27.17 -25.52 5.92
N GLY A 301 -27.25 -25.90 4.64
CA GLY A 301 -28.42 -25.78 3.79
C GLY A 301 -28.43 -26.84 2.69
N VAL A 302 -29.48 -26.79 1.85
CA VAL A 302 -29.67 -27.72 0.73
C VAL A 302 -29.89 -26.94 -0.55
N CYS A 303 -29.52 -27.49 -1.69
CA CYS A 303 -29.72 -26.85 -3.00
C CYS A 303 -30.79 -27.60 -3.79
N GLN A 304 -31.79 -26.92 -4.37
CA GLN A 304 -32.69 -27.50 -5.36
C GLN A 304 -32.35 -26.97 -6.77
N GLY A 305 -31.73 -27.82 -7.60
CA GLY A 305 -31.51 -27.55 -9.03
C GLY A 305 -30.11 -27.02 -9.41
N ARG A 306 -29.89 -26.86 -10.72
CA ARG A 306 -28.57 -26.65 -11.36
C ARG A 306 -27.88 -25.28 -11.13
N ASN A 307 -28.42 -24.41 -10.27
CA ASN A 307 -28.02 -23.00 -10.17
C ASN A 307 -27.37 -22.59 -8.83
N GLU A 308 -26.86 -23.55 -8.03
CA GLU A 308 -26.02 -23.29 -6.83
C GLU A 308 -26.63 -22.33 -5.79
N LYS A 309 -27.96 -22.17 -5.77
CA LYS A 309 -28.67 -21.36 -4.77
C LYS A 309 -29.13 -22.23 -3.61
N TRP A 310 -28.95 -21.72 -2.39
CA TRP A 310 -29.26 -22.44 -1.17
C TRP A 310 -30.72 -22.17 -0.77
N GLU A 311 -31.39 -23.21 -0.29
CA GLU A 311 -32.76 -23.16 0.18
C GLU A 311 -32.91 -23.86 1.54
N VAL A 312 -33.95 -23.49 2.27
CA VAL A 312 -34.26 -24.06 3.59
C VAL A 312 -35.02 -25.38 3.39
N PRO A 313 -34.59 -26.51 3.98
CA PRO A 313 -35.37 -27.74 3.93
C PRO A 313 -36.75 -27.53 4.58
N VAL A 314 -37.81 -27.95 3.88
CA VAL A 314 -39.16 -27.97 4.47
C VAL A 314 -39.20 -29.03 5.58
N ALA A 315 -39.44 -28.57 6.82
CA ALA A 315 -39.47 -29.29 8.11
C ALA A 315 -39.71 -30.83 8.05
N LEU A 316 -39.05 -31.67 8.86
CA LEU A 316 -38.44 -31.50 10.20
C LEU A 316 -37.50 -32.71 10.50
N HIS A 317 -37.01 -32.83 11.74
CA HIS A 317 -36.44 -34.02 12.44
C HIS A 317 -34.94 -33.94 12.80
N GLN A 318 -34.58 -33.10 13.79
CA GLN A 318 -33.72 -33.45 14.94
C GLN A 318 -34.05 -32.48 16.10
N PRO A 319 -33.89 -32.87 17.39
CA PRO A 319 -34.32 -32.05 18.53
C PRO A 319 -33.43 -30.83 18.82
N ASP A 320 -32.16 -30.85 18.36
CA ASP A 320 -31.13 -29.88 18.77
C ASP A 320 -30.79 -28.81 17.70
N THR A 321 -31.68 -28.63 16.70
CA THR A 321 -31.45 -27.70 15.58
C THR A 321 -32.25 -26.41 15.75
N GLU A 322 -31.57 -25.28 15.97
CA GLU A 322 -32.23 -23.97 16.06
C GLU A 322 -32.36 -23.27 14.69
N VAL A 323 -33.49 -22.58 14.50
CA VAL A 323 -33.75 -21.74 13.32
C VAL A 323 -33.17 -20.35 13.57
N PHE A 324 -31.99 -20.07 13.03
CA PHE A 324 -31.30 -18.80 13.28
C PHE A 324 -31.93 -17.64 12.47
N ARG A 325 -32.57 -16.69 13.16
CA ARG A 325 -33.12 -15.45 12.58
C ARG A 325 -32.77 -14.23 13.43
N LYS A 326 -31.86 -13.35 12.97
CA LYS A 326 -32.07 -11.88 12.99
C LYS A 326 -30.98 -11.00 12.35
N CYS A 327 -31.48 -9.84 11.87
CA CYS A 327 -30.97 -8.46 11.89
C CYS A 327 -29.56 -8.06 11.42
N HIS A 328 -29.51 -6.87 10.80
CA HIS A 328 -28.31 -6.06 10.56
C HIS A 328 -27.40 -5.97 11.79
N ILE A 329 -26.19 -6.53 11.68
CA ILE A 329 -24.97 -5.99 12.25
C ILE A 329 -23.91 -6.04 11.14
N GLN A 330 -23.10 -4.99 11.06
CA GLN A 330 -22.15 -4.74 9.98
C GLN A 330 -20.78 -5.30 10.35
N HIS A 331 -20.50 -6.54 9.92
CA HIS A 331 -19.15 -7.10 9.83
C HIS A 331 -19.07 -8.04 8.63
N GLU A 332 -17.96 -7.99 7.90
CA GLU A 332 -17.75 -8.78 6.70
C GLU A 332 -17.59 -10.27 7.01
N ILE A 333 -18.54 -11.06 6.55
CA ILE A 333 -18.32 -12.48 6.25
C ILE A 333 -18.31 -12.57 4.72
N CYS A 334 -17.31 -13.24 4.14
CA CYS A 334 -17.21 -13.46 2.70
C CYS A 334 -18.35 -14.35 2.17
N LEU A 335 -19.53 -13.77 1.97
CA LEU A 335 -20.65 -14.38 1.25
C LEU A 335 -20.71 -13.79 -0.16
N ASN A 336 -19.91 -14.38 -1.04
CA ASN A 336 -19.77 -13.95 -2.42
C ASN A 336 -20.97 -14.44 -3.28
N ARG A 337 -22.18 -13.93 -3.00
CA ARG A 337 -23.40 -13.90 -3.85
C ARG A 337 -24.60 -13.38 -3.03
N SER A 338 -25.28 -12.35 -3.54
CA SER A 338 -26.47 -11.80 -2.88
C SER A 338 -27.65 -12.77 -2.83
N CYS A 339 -28.39 -12.70 -1.71
CA CYS A 339 -29.63 -13.42 -1.37
C CYS A 339 -29.48 -14.89 -0.95
N ILE A 340 -29.48 -15.12 0.38
CA ILE A 340 -30.17 -16.24 1.05
C ILE A 340 -30.82 -15.76 2.34
N SER A 341 -32.00 -16.29 2.65
CA SER A 341 -32.74 -16.04 3.87
C SER A 341 -32.83 -17.31 4.73
N VAL A 342 -32.20 -17.26 5.91
CA VAL A 342 -32.22 -18.29 6.99
C VAL A 342 -31.37 -19.54 6.69
N LEU A 343 -30.48 -19.88 7.63
CA LEU A 343 -29.71 -21.15 7.68
C LEU A 343 -30.02 -21.87 9.00
N HIS A 344 -29.88 -23.19 9.02
CA HIS A 344 -29.93 -23.97 10.26
C HIS A 344 -28.54 -24.11 10.86
N ALA A 345 -28.45 -23.99 12.19
CA ALA A 345 -27.23 -24.20 12.95
C ALA A 345 -27.36 -25.49 13.79
N ALA A 346 -26.32 -26.31 13.80
CA ALA A 346 -26.23 -27.52 14.62
C ALA A 346 -24.84 -27.62 15.26
N LEU A 347 -24.79 -27.84 16.57
CA LEU A 347 -23.54 -28.03 17.31
C LEU A 347 -22.98 -29.43 17.03
N LEU A 348 -21.68 -29.55 16.70
CA LEU A 348 -21.02 -30.85 16.62
C LEU A 348 -20.94 -31.48 18.02
N GLN A 349 -21.32 -32.74 18.14
CA GLN A 349 -21.21 -33.51 19.37
C GLN A 349 -19.78 -34.04 19.53
N ALA A 350 -19.23 -34.02 20.74
CA ALA A 350 -17.89 -34.57 20.99
C ALA A 350 -17.84 -36.08 20.69
N LYS A 351 -16.70 -36.57 20.20
CA LYS A 351 -16.43 -38.01 20.09
C LYS A 351 -16.16 -38.63 21.47
N GLU A 352 -16.52 -39.90 21.63
CA GLU A 352 -16.38 -40.64 22.91
C GLU A 352 -14.91 -40.92 23.30
N ASP A 353 -13.98 -40.73 22.36
CA ASP A 353 -12.53 -40.82 22.56
C ASP A 353 -11.88 -39.47 22.97
N GLY A 354 -12.65 -38.38 23.00
CA GLY A 354 -12.16 -37.02 23.30
C GLY A 354 -11.34 -36.36 22.18
N CYS A 355 -11.13 -37.04 21.03
CA CYS A 355 -10.28 -36.56 19.94
C CYS A 355 -11.12 -36.08 18.75
N GLY A 356 -11.86 -34.99 18.96
CA GLY A 356 -12.61 -34.28 17.93
C GLY A 356 -14.13 -34.36 18.08
N SER A 357 -14.84 -33.93 17.03
CA SER A 357 -16.29 -33.75 17.04
C SER A 357 -16.97 -34.41 15.82
N LYS A 358 -18.24 -34.79 15.97
CA LYS A 358 -19.06 -35.50 14.97
C LYS A 358 -20.48 -34.90 14.85
N ALA A 359 -21.10 -35.01 13.68
CA ALA A 359 -22.54 -34.77 13.50
C ALA A 359 -23.14 -35.67 12.41
N LEU A 360 -24.45 -35.91 12.53
CA LEU A 360 -25.24 -36.74 11.63
C LEU A 360 -26.48 -35.99 11.16
N PHE A 361 -26.58 -35.74 9.85
CA PHE A 361 -27.72 -35.09 9.21
C PHE A 361 -28.53 -36.10 8.39
N THR A 362 -29.86 -36.04 8.49
CA THR A 362 -30.79 -36.91 7.75
C THR A 362 -31.53 -36.07 6.72
N LEU A 363 -31.39 -36.42 5.43
CA LEU A 363 -31.91 -35.66 4.29
C LEU A 363 -32.93 -36.48 3.48
N GLY A 364 -33.93 -35.78 2.91
CA GLY A 364 -35.02 -36.36 2.12
C GLY A 364 -34.61 -36.81 0.71
N GLU A 365 -35.55 -37.46 0.02
CA GLU A 365 -35.31 -38.23 -1.23
C GLU A 365 -34.84 -37.38 -2.44
N GLU A 366 -35.18 -36.09 -2.51
CA GLU A 366 -34.99 -35.24 -3.71
C GLU A 366 -33.93 -34.11 -3.56
N ILE A 367 -32.97 -34.25 -2.65
CA ILE A 367 -31.92 -33.22 -2.46
C ILE A 367 -30.67 -33.58 -3.30
N PRO A 368 -30.30 -32.81 -4.34
CA PRO A 368 -29.13 -33.10 -5.18
C PRO A 368 -27.78 -32.84 -4.52
N GLY A 369 -27.70 -31.97 -3.51
CA GLY A 369 -26.46 -31.68 -2.78
C GLY A 369 -26.66 -30.98 -1.42
N PHE A 370 -25.71 -31.20 -0.52
CA PHE A 370 -25.64 -30.65 0.84
C PHE A 370 -24.48 -29.63 0.93
N ALA A 371 -24.77 -28.42 1.39
CA ALA A 371 -23.79 -27.34 1.47
C ALA A 371 -23.66 -26.84 2.91
N PHE A 372 -22.43 -26.56 3.37
CA PHE A 372 -22.19 -26.13 4.75
C PHE A 372 -20.89 -25.33 4.94
N VAL A 373 -20.80 -24.66 6.09
CA VAL A 373 -19.60 -24.02 6.63
C VAL A 373 -19.47 -24.32 8.13
N LEU A 374 -18.25 -24.23 8.66
CA LEU A 374 -17.97 -24.48 10.08
C LEU A 374 -17.67 -23.16 10.81
N LYS A 375 -18.33 -22.93 11.94
CA LYS A 375 -18.05 -21.80 12.84
C LYS A 375 -17.36 -22.30 14.12
N LEU A 376 -16.21 -21.73 14.47
CA LEU A 376 -15.41 -22.12 15.64
C LEU A 376 -15.54 -21.17 16.84
N SER A 377 -15.80 -19.89 16.57
CA SER A 377 -15.99 -18.80 17.54
C SER A 377 -16.88 -17.73 16.88
N GLU A 378 -17.26 -16.66 17.58
CA GLU A 378 -18.12 -15.61 17.01
C GLU A 378 -17.55 -15.03 15.70
N ASP A 379 -16.22 -14.89 15.62
CA ASP A 379 -15.47 -14.23 14.54
C ASP A 379 -14.66 -15.19 13.65
N THR A 380 -14.69 -16.52 13.88
CA THR A 380 -13.88 -17.48 13.10
C THR A 380 -14.74 -18.53 12.39
N TRP A 381 -14.67 -18.49 11.06
CA TRP A 381 -15.32 -19.43 10.14
C TRP A 381 -14.27 -20.20 9.33
N LEU A 382 -14.54 -21.47 9.05
CA LEU A 382 -13.72 -22.32 8.18
C LEU A 382 -14.55 -22.75 6.97
N ASN A 383 -13.97 -22.58 5.79
CA ASN A 383 -14.49 -22.98 4.50
C ASN A 383 -13.43 -23.76 3.69
N ASN A 384 -13.79 -24.26 2.51
CA ASN A 384 -12.90 -25.01 1.64
C ASN A 384 -12.03 -24.07 0.78
N ARG A 385 -11.01 -23.46 1.42
CA ARG A 385 -9.97 -22.63 0.75
C ARG A 385 -10.52 -21.40 0.01
N GLY A 386 -11.60 -20.81 0.50
CA GLY A 386 -12.25 -19.63 -0.09
C GLY A 386 -13.71 -19.87 -0.49
N ASP A 387 -14.08 -21.12 -0.79
CA ASP A 387 -15.44 -21.52 -1.16
C ASP A 387 -16.11 -22.35 -0.05
N ASP A 388 -17.44 -22.38 0.01
CA ASP A 388 -18.19 -23.18 0.98
C ASP A 388 -18.10 -24.69 0.67
N PHE A 389 -18.26 -25.56 1.67
CA PHE A 389 -18.24 -27.02 1.42
C PHE A 389 -19.51 -27.43 0.70
N TYR A 390 -19.37 -28.19 -0.41
CA TYR A 390 -20.49 -28.74 -1.18
C TYR A 390 -20.30 -30.24 -1.43
N ILE A 391 -21.31 -31.03 -1.07
CA ILE A 391 -21.32 -32.48 -1.14
C ILE A 391 -22.44 -32.94 -2.08
N PRO A 392 -22.14 -33.56 -3.24
CA PRO A 392 -23.15 -34.07 -4.15
C PRO A 392 -23.81 -35.34 -3.59
N LEU A 393 -25.15 -35.39 -3.61
CA LEU A 393 -25.94 -36.51 -3.07
C LEU A 393 -26.66 -37.33 -4.16
N SER A 394 -26.75 -36.81 -5.38
CA SER A 394 -27.35 -37.50 -6.53
C SER A 394 -26.31 -38.30 -7.32
N ALA A 395 -26.67 -39.52 -7.73
CA ALA A 395 -25.78 -40.41 -8.47
C ALA A 395 -25.72 -40.04 -9.96
N ALA A 396 -25.06 -38.93 -10.27
CA ALA A 396 -24.82 -38.48 -11.64
C ALA A 396 -23.33 -38.20 -11.86
N GLN A 397 -22.67 -39.13 -12.56
CA GLN A 397 -21.35 -39.00 -13.20
C GLN A 397 -20.11 -38.93 -12.29
N THR A 398 -19.73 -40.08 -11.71
CA THR A 398 -18.31 -40.42 -11.56
C THR A 398 -17.84 -41.25 -12.77
N GLY A 399 -16.88 -40.72 -13.54
CA GLY A 399 -16.10 -41.52 -14.49
C GLY A 399 -15.94 -40.94 -15.90
N ALA A 400 -14.85 -40.18 -16.12
CA ALA A 400 -13.96 -40.33 -17.28
C ALA A 400 -12.73 -39.43 -17.12
N THR A 401 -11.54 -40.03 -17.08
CA THR A 401 -10.27 -39.31 -17.23
C THR A 401 -9.67 -39.64 -18.60
N LEU A 402 -9.31 -38.60 -19.36
CA LEU A 402 -8.41 -38.59 -20.52
C LEU A 402 -8.80 -39.32 -21.84
N SER A 403 -8.42 -38.62 -22.92
CA SER A 403 -8.05 -39.07 -24.28
C SER A 403 -9.11 -39.28 -25.38
N SER A 404 -8.94 -38.46 -26.43
CA SER A 404 -9.05 -38.71 -27.89
C SER A 404 -10.24 -39.49 -28.49
N GLU A 405 -10.95 -38.88 -29.44
CA GLU A 405 -10.88 -39.11 -30.91
C GLU A 405 -11.91 -38.18 -31.60
N LYS A 406 -11.60 -37.49 -32.71
CA LYS A 406 -11.69 -37.90 -34.12
C LYS A 406 -13.08 -38.41 -34.58
N GLU A 407 -13.58 -37.76 -35.65
CA GLU A 407 -14.38 -38.28 -36.80
C GLU A 407 -15.43 -39.39 -36.50
N THR A 408 -16.70 -39.32 -36.92
CA THR A 408 -17.12 -39.12 -38.33
C THR A 408 -18.65 -38.90 -38.47
N GLN A 409 -19.05 -38.21 -39.54
CA GLN A 409 -20.36 -38.14 -40.25
C GLN A 409 -21.58 -38.97 -39.78
N PHE A 410 -22.77 -38.35 -39.78
CA PHE A 410 -23.83 -38.63 -40.79
C PHE A 410 -24.82 -37.45 -40.95
N SER A 411 -25.73 -37.53 -41.93
CA SER A 411 -26.33 -36.40 -42.66
C SER A 411 -27.88 -36.26 -42.60
N MET A 412 -28.41 -35.24 -43.30
CA MET A 412 -29.82 -34.94 -43.66
C MET A 412 -30.70 -34.26 -42.58
N GLU A 413 -31.63 -33.34 -42.89
CA GLU A 413 -31.88 -32.51 -44.10
C GLU A 413 -32.71 -31.26 -43.73
N MET A 414 -32.83 -30.28 -44.63
CA MET A 414 -33.61 -29.03 -44.46
C MET A 414 -35.11 -29.23 -44.72
N PRO A 415 -35.95 -28.23 -44.38
CA PRO A 415 -36.66 -27.58 -45.49
C PRO A 415 -36.62 -26.04 -45.47
N SER A 416 -36.87 -25.48 -46.66
CA SER A 416 -36.76 -24.06 -47.03
C SER A 416 -38.05 -23.26 -46.85
N GLY A 417 -37.94 -21.94 -46.65
CA GLY A 417 -39.02 -20.98 -46.83
C GLY A 417 -38.49 -19.57 -47.13
N SER A 418 -38.74 -19.06 -48.34
CA SER A 418 -38.26 -17.76 -48.83
C SER A 418 -39.41 -16.77 -49.02
N VAL A 419 -39.22 -15.51 -48.61
CA VAL A 419 -39.96 -14.35 -49.16
C VAL A 419 -38.98 -13.18 -49.31
N ASP A 420 -39.09 -12.48 -50.43
CA ASP A 420 -38.25 -11.35 -50.86
C ASP A 420 -39.03 -10.01 -50.69
N HIS A 421 -38.34 -8.87 -50.66
CA HIS A 421 -38.73 -7.56 -51.26
C HIS A 421 -38.05 -6.30 -50.66
N THR A 422 -37.04 -5.82 -51.40
CA THR A 422 -36.88 -4.43 -51.92
C THR A 422 -36.95 -3.18 -51.03
N TYR A 423 -35.79 -2.51 -50.93
CA TYR A 423 -35.48 -1.07 -51.14
C TYR A 423 -36.53 0.04 -50.90
N GLU A 424 -36.09 1.10 -50.19
CA GLU A 424 -36.09 2.45 -50.77
C GLU A 424 -34.96 3.34 -50.20
N LYS A 425 -34.56 4.39 -50.93
CA LYS A 425 -33.37 5.22 -50.67
C LYS A 425 -33.66 6.66 -51.09
N TYR A 426 -33.30 7.65 -50.26
CA TYR A 426 -33.32 9.06 -50.65
C TYR A 426 -31.91 9.68 -50.62
N SER A 427 -31.65 10.45 -51.67
CA SER A 427 -30.48 11.27 -52.02
C SER A 427 -31.00 12.73 -52.21
N ASP A 428 -30.22 13.81 -52.35
CA ASP A 428 -28.77 14.05 -52.42
C ASP A 428 -28.48 15.56 -52.22
N ALA A 429 -27.21 15.96 -52.43
CA ALA A 429 -26.64 17.33 -52.57
C ALA A 429 -26.26 18.03 -51.23
N ASN A 430 -25.22 18.88 -51.14
CA ASN A 430 -24.12 19.32 -52.03
C ASN A 430 -23.00 19.96 -51.14
N GLN A 431 -21.75 20.28 -51.53
CA GLN A 431 -21.00 20.25 -52.82
C GLN A 431 -19.47 20.20 -52.53
N GLU A 432 -18.67 19.71 -53.50
CA GLU A 432 -17.26 20.05 -53.84
C GLU A 432 -16.10 20.12 -52.78
N ALA A 433 -14.81 19.85 -53.09
CA ALA A 433 -14.11 18.86 -53.93
C ALA A 433 -12.58 19.18 -53.96
N LEU A 434 -11.68 18.19 -53.75
CA LEU A 434 -10.50 17.96 -54.65
C LEU A 434 -9.71 16.66 -54.38
N HIS A 435 -9.46 15.93 -55.48
CA HIS A 435 -8.55 14.79 -55.73
C HIS A 435 -7.63 14.18 -54.64
N THR A 436 -7.84 12.87 -54.40
CA THR A 436 -6.75 11.86 -54.45
C THR A 436 -7.23 10.63 -55.22
N THR A 437 -6.45 10.13 -56.19
CA THR A 437 -6.78 8.91 -56.96
C THR A 437 -5.57 7.99 -57.08
N ASN A 438 -5.44 7.02 -56.17
CA ASN A 438 -4.94 5.66 -56.49
C ASN A 438 -5.17 4.59 -55.40
N THR A 439 -5.72 4.94 -54.23
CA THR A 439 -5.88 4.03 -53.09
C THR A 439 -7.10 3.10 -53.17
N ASP A 440 -8.20 3.55 -53.80
CA ASP A 440 -9.47 2.81 -53.80
C ASP A 440 -9.43 1.48 -54.59
N GLY A 441 -8.59 1.38 -55.63
CA GLY A 441 -8.41 0.12 -56.37
C GLY A 441 -7.84 -0.97 -55.48
N ILE A 442 -6.76 -0.66 -54.77
CA ILE A 442 -6.04 -1.58 -53.88
C ILE A 442 -6.96 -2.06 -52.73
N VAL A 443 -7.73 -1.15 -52.12
CA VAL A 443 -8.68 -1.48 -51.04
C VAL A 443 -9.83 -2.37 -51.53
N LYS A 444 -10.25 -2.21 -52.79
CA LYS A 444 -11.33 -3.03 -53.39
C LYS A 444 -10.87 -4.45 -53.69
N ASP A 445 -9.64 -4.62 -54.16
CA ASP A 445 -9.07 -5.93 -54.46
C ASP A 445 -8.74 -6.73 -53.19
N MET A 446 -8.25 -6.06 -52.12
CA MET A 446 -8.10 -6.70 -50.81
C MET A 446 -9.42 -7.29 -50.27
N ARG A 447 -10.56 -6.58 -50.41
CA ARG A 447 -11.87 -7.10 -49.98
C ARG A 447 -12.32 -8.33 -50.78
N HIS A 448 -11.91 -8.46 -52.04
CA HIS A 448 -12.21 -9.64 -52.86
C HIS A 448 -11.33 -10.85 -52.52
N LEU A 449 -10.07 -10.64 -52.15
CA LEU A 449 -9.16 -11.70 -51.71
C LEU A 449 -9.54 -12.30 -50.36
N VAL A 450 -9.85 -11.45 -49.36
CA VAL A 450 -10.26 -11.91 -48.02
C VAL A 450 -11.52 -12.78 -48.06
N LYS A 451 -12.45 -12.53 -49.00
CA LYS A 451 -13.65 -13.35 -49.21
C LYS A 451 -13.42 -14.76 -49.78
N ARG A 452 -12.21 -15.10 -50.25
CA ARG A 452 -11.89 -16.40 -50.86
C ARG A 452 -10.99 -17.31 -50.02
N GLY A 453 -10.61 -16.92 -48.81
CA GLY A 453 -10.00 -17.83 -47.83
C GLY A 453 -8.67 -18.47 -48.25
N ASN A 454 -7.93 -17.88 -49.19
CA ASN A 454 -6.66 -18.45 -49.64
C ASN A 454 -5.49 -17.89 -48.81
N LYS A 455 -5.02 -18.69 -47.85
CA LYS A 455 -4.11 -18.27 -46.77
C LYS A 455 -2.73 -17.82 -47.27
N GLU A 456 -2.21 -18.47 -48.32
CA GLU A 456 -0.90 -18.17 -48.92
C GLU A 456 -0.86 -16.77 -49.56
N ALA A 457 -1.97 -16.30 -50.13
CA ALA A 457 -2.05 -14.96 -50.71
C ALA A 457 -2.01 -13.85 -49.64
N LEU A 458 -2.57 -14.10 -48.45
CA LEU A 458 -2.54 -13.16 -47.34
C LEU A 458 -1.12 -13.03 -46.75
N GLU A 459 -0.41 -14.14 -46.60
CA GLU A 459 0.99 -14.17 -46.13
C GLU A 459 1.94 -13.48 -47.13
N SER A 460 1.66 -13.54 -48.43
CA SER A 460 2.39 -12.77 -49.45
C SER A 460 2.20 -11.25 -49.31
N VAL A 461 0.97 -10.79 -49.08
CA VAL A 461 0.66 -9.35 -48.91
C VAL A 461 1.27 -8.79 -47.62
N ILE A 462 1.26 -9.57 -46.53
CA ILE A 462 1.92 -9.18 -45.28
C ILE A 462 3.43 -9.01 -45.48
N ARG A 463 4.08 -9.92 -46.23
CA ARG A 463 5.51 -9.79 -46.57
C ARG A 463 5.83 -8.56 -47.41
N GLU A 464 4.99 -8.18 -48.36
CA GLU A 464 5.19 -6.93 -49.12
C GLU A 464 5.02 -5.69 -48.24
N LEU A 465 4.06 -5.69 -47.30
CA LEU A 465 3.87 -4.60 -46.34
C LEU A 465 5.07 -4.44 -45.39
N ASP A 466 5.60 -5.55 -44.85
CA ASP A 466 6.80 -5.53 -43.99
C ASP A 466 8.04 -5.05 -44.77
N MET A 467 8.17 -5.43 -46.05
CA MET A 467 9.27 -4.99 -46.92
C MET A 467 9.19 -3.47 -47.22
N LEU A 468 7.99 -2.96 -47.51
CA LEU A 468 7.76 -1.52 -47.74
C LEU A 468 7.97 -0.70 -46.46
N ALA A 469 7.58 -1.23 -45.30
CA ALA A 469 7.86 -0.60 -44.00
C ALA A 469 9.37 -0.52 -43.71
N ALA A 470 10.14 -1.57 -44.07
CA ALA A 470 11.59 -1.57 -43.94
C ALA A 470 12.28 -0.57 -44.88
N GLU A 471 11.82 -0.42 -46.13
CA GLU A 471 12.33 0.61 -47.05
C GLU A 471 12.02 2.03 -46.55
N ALA A 472 10.82 2.28 -46.03
CA ALA A 472 10.45 3.57 -45.43
C ALA A 472 11.37 3.92 -44.23
N HIS A 473 11.65 2.95 -43.35
CA HIS A 473 12.60 3.14 -42.25
C HIS A 473 14.03 3.43 -42.73
N GLY A 474 14.46 2.76 -43.82
CA GLY A 474 15.76 3.00 -44.45
C GLY A 474 15.90 4.40 -45.07
N LEU A 475 14.82 4.95 -45.62
CA LEU A 475 14.75 6.32 -46.11
C LEU A 475 14.85 7.35 -44.97
N PHE A 476 14.05 7.20 -43.91
CA PHE A 476 14.10 8.11 -42.75
C PHE A 476 15.47 8.15 -42.06
N SER A 477 16.14 6.99 -41.92
CA SER A 477 17.50 6.93 -41.35
C SER A 477 18.59 7.61 -42.21
N ARG A 478 18.37 7.76 -43.52
CA ARG A 478 19.30 8.47 -44.41
C ARG A 478 19.14 9.99 -44.32
N THR A 479 17.91 10.50 -44.17
CA THR A 479 17.64 11.94 -44.06
C THR A 479 18.21 12.54 -42.77
N ALA A 480 18.25 11.77 -41.68
CA ALA A 480 18.78 12.21 -40.38
C ALA A 480 20.31 12.45 -40.33
N LYS A 481 21.07 12.09 -41.38
CA LYS A 481 22.54 12.21 -41.40
C LYS A 481 23.08 13.39 -42.23
N THR A 482 22.22 14.27 -42.75
CA THR A 482 22.61 15.28 -43.75
C THR A 482 22.36 16.73 -43.34
N PHE A 483 22.22 17.02 -42.05
CA PHE A 483 22.24 18.40 -41.53
C PHE A 483 23.47 18.62 -40.64
N SER A 484 24.49 19.24 -41.22
CA SER A 484 25.69 19.71 -40.51
C SER A 484 25.97 21.17 -40.86
N GLY A 485 25.86 22.04 -39.85
CA GLY A 485 26.50 23.35 -39.81
C GLY A 485 25.71 24.54 -40.38
N GLU A 486 25.21 25.37 -39.47
CA GLU A 486 25.54 26.81 -39.50
C GLU A 486 25.51 27.39 -38.08
N THR A 487 26.44 28.29 -37.78
CA THR A 487 26.75 28.76 -36.40
C THR A 487 25.90 29.95 -35.98
N ALA A 488 25.25 29.84 -34.82
CA ALA A 488 24.71 30.97 -34.04
C ALA A 488 25.37 31.02 -32.66
N LYS A 489 25.52 32.23 -32.09
CA LYS A 489 26.41 32.50 -30.96
C LYS A 489 25.89 31.96 -29.63
N GLU A 490 26.80 31.35 -28.88
CA GLU A 490 26.63 30.84 -27.53
C GLU A 490 26.57 32.01 -26.53
N SER A 491 25.48 32.10 -25.75
CA SER A 491 25.36 32.96 -24.58
C SER A 491 25.09 32.09 -23.35
N ASP A 492 25.90 32.27 -22.30
CA ASP A 492 26.07 31.40 -21.13
C ASP A 492 24.79 30.73 -20.59
N LEU A 493 24.47 29.55 -21.12
CA LEU A 493 23.54 28.63 -20.46
C LEU A 493 24.27 27.96 -19.30
N LYS A 494 23.83 28.26 -18.07
CA LYS A 494 24.23 27.49 -16.88
C LYS A 494 23.96 25.99 -17.15
N PRO A 495 24.85 25.07 -16.73
CA PRO A 495 24.62 23.65 -16.91
C PRO A 495 23.28 23.25 -16.25
N PRO A 496 22.52 22.32 -16.85
CA PRO A 496 21.23 21.91 -16.32
C PRO A 496 21.39 21.41 -14.89
N ALA A 497 20.65 22.02 -13.97
CA ALA A 497 20.78 21.74 -12.55
C ALA A 497 20.41 20.27 -12.28
N LYS A 498 21.35 19.49 -11.71
CA LYS A 498 21.05 18.17 -11.16
C LYS A 498 20.16 18.34 -9.93
N ILE A 499 18.87 18.05 -10.09
CA ILE A 499 17.79 18.25 -9.12
C ILE A 499 16.82 17.06 -9.28
N THR A 500 16.15 16.50 -8.28
CA THR A 500 16.48 16.05 -6.90
C THR A 500 15.18 15.51 -6.31
N SER A 501 15.20 14.36 -5.63
CA SER A 501 14.19 13.83 -4.69
C SER A 501 12.67 13.92 -4.99
N GLY A 502 12.23 14.39 -6.16
CA GLY A 502 10.82 14.61 -6.50
C GLY A 502 10.07 15.65 -5.65
N THR A 503 10.76 16.52 -4.91
CA THR A 503 10.13 17.39 -3.89
C THR A 503 10.53 18.87 -3.97
N GLY A 504 11.03 19.31 -5.11
CA GLY A 504 11.41 20.70 -5.35
C GLY A 504 12.57 21.20 -4.49
N SER A 505 12.73 22.51 -4.46
CA SER A 505 13.72 23.26 -3.68
C SER A 505 13.30 23.51 -2.22
N GLY A 506 12.00 23.38 -1.94
CA GLY A 506 11.35 23.75 -0.70
C GLY A 506 10.85 25.19 -0.64
N PHE A 507 11.12 26.02 -1.64
CA PHE A 507 10.62 27.40 -1.74
C PHE A 507 9.37 27.53 -2.62
N GLU A 508 8.81 26.40 -3.07
CA GLU A 508 7.70 26.41 -4.01
C GLU A 508 6.45 27.09 -3.46
N ILE A 509 5.82 27.91 -4.30
CA ILE A 509 4.43 28.33 -4.19
C ILE A 509 3.70 27.78 -5.43
N LEU A 510 2.72 26.92 -5.19
CA LEU A 510 1.96 26.21 -6.22
C LEU A 510 0.70 27.01 -6.58
N CYS A 511 0.44 27.18 -7.87
CA CYS A 511 -0.85 27.60 -8.41
C CYS A 511 -1.58 26.35 -8.92
N GLN A 512 -2.80 26.10 -8.48
CA GLN A 512 -3.70 25.27 -9.28
C GLN A 512 -4.14 26.11 -10.49
N GLY A 513 -3.85 25.66 -11.71
CA GLY A 513 -4.03 26.43 -12.95
C GLY A 513 -5.40 26.27 -13.61
N PHE A 514 -6.40 25.77 -12.88
CA PHE A 514 -7.72 25.45 -13.38
C PHE A 514 -8.74 25.31 -12.23
N ASP A 515 -10.01 25.44 -12.59
CA ASP A 515 -11.19 25.14 -11.78
C ASP A 515 -11.97 23.95 -12.39
N TRP A 516 -13.11 23.60 -11.81
CA TRP A 516 -13.96 22.52 -12.34
C TRP A 516 -14.66 22.88 -13.67
N GLU A 517 -14.76 24.16 -14.01
CA GLU A 517 -15.50 24.66 -15.17
C GLU A 517 -14.61 24.92 -16.40
N SER A 518 -13.29 24.95 -16.20
CA SER A 518 -12.24 25.34 -17.15
C SER A 518 -12.31 24.55 -18.48
N HIS A 519 -12.79 23.30 -18.42
CA HIS A 519 -12.98 22.45 -19.60
C HIS A 519 -14.04 23.00 -20.59
N LYS A 520 -14.93 23.92 -20.15
CA LYS A 520 -16.05 24.46 -20.94
C LYS A 520 -15.60 25.53 -21.93
N SER A 521 -14.41 26.11 -21.72
CA SER A 521 -13.75 27.01 -22.69
C SER A 521 -13.49 26.31 -24.03
N GLY A 522 -13.08 25.04 -24.01
CA GLY A 522 -12.56 24.34 -25.18
C GLY A 522 -11.15 24.79 -25.61
N ARG A 523 -10.59 25.84 -25.00
CA ARG A 523 -9.29 26.46 -25.34
C ARG A 523 -8.50 26.92 -24.10
N TRP A 524 -8.75 26.30 -22.95
CA TRP A 524 -8.18 26.67 -21.65
C TRP A 524 -6.67 26.86 -21.65
N TYR A 525 -5.91 26.01 -22.36
CA TYR A 525 -4.46 26.14 -22.45
C TYR A 525 -4.03 27.52 -22.99
N MET A 526 -4.77 28.08 -23.95
CA MET A 526 -4.48 29.40 -24.51
C MET A 526 -4.89 30.55 -23.57
N GLU A 527 -6.03 30.43 -22.89
CA GLU A 527 -6.46 31.40 -21.87
C GLU A 527 -5.49 31.46 -20.68
N LEU A 528 -4.96 30.31 -20.28
CA LEU A 528 -3.97 30.20 -19.21
C LEU A 528 -2.58 30.68 -19.67
N GLN A 529 -2.22 30.46 -20.93
CA GLN A 529 -1.00 30.97 -21.55
C GLN A 529 -0.93 32.51 -21.50
N GLU A 530 -2.04 33.20 -21.74
CA GLU A 530 -2.13 34.67 -21.63
C GLU A 530 -1.89 35.17 -20.19
N LYS A 531 -2.16 34.33 -19.19
CA LYS A 531 -1.99 34.64 -17.76
C LYS A 531 -0.60 34.31 -17.22
N ALA A 532 0.24 33.59 -17.97
CA ALA A 532 1.53 33.08 -17.48
C ALA A 532 2.47 34.17 -16.95
N ALA A 533 2.57 35.31 -17.65
CA ALA A 533 3.37 36.46 -17.22
C ALA A 533 2.86 37.05 -15.88
N HIS A 534 1.53 37.14 -15.74
CA HIS A 534 0.88 37.69 -14.55
C HIS A 534 1.08 36.78 -13.34
N LEU A 535 0.84 35.48 -13.48
CA LEU A 535 1.04 34.48 -12.42
C LEU A 535 2.51 34.42 -11.96
N SER A 536 3.47 34.45 -12.88
CA SER A 536 4.90 34.56 -12.52
C SER A 536 5.18 35.86 -11.75
N SER A 537 4.64 37.00 -12.19
CA SER A 537 4.84 38.29 -11.51
C SER A 537 4.24 38.37 -10.10
N MET A 538 3.24 37.55 -9.77
CA MET A 538 2.71 37.39 -8.41
C MET A 538 3.65 36.59 -7.48
N GLY A 539 4.62 35.85 -8.04
CA GLY A 539 5.55 35.00 -7.30
C GLY A 539 5.22 33.49 -7.32
N PHE A 540 4.36 33.02 -8.23
CA PHE A 540 4.17 31.58 -8.43
C PHE A 540 5.40 30.94 -9.06
N THR A 541 5.88 29.86 -8.46
CA THR A 541 7.06 29.11 -8.94
C THR A 541 6.68 27.81 -9.63
N VAL A 542 5.49 27.29 -9.35
CA VAL A 542 4.95 26.03 -9.91
C VAL A 542 3.49 26.25 -10.29
N ILE A 543 3.05 25.69 -11.41
CA ILE A 543 1.64 25.60 -11.80
C ILE A 543 1.25 24.15 -12.07
N TRP A 544 0.09 23.74 -11.54
CA TRP A 544 -0.54 22.45 -11.81
C TRP A 544 -1.60 22.61 -12.90
N LEU A 545 -1.40 21.93 -14.03
CA LEU A 545 -2.33 21.89 -15.16
C LEU A 545 -3.30 20.70 -15.03
N PRO A 546 -4.54 20.82 -15.54
CA PRO A 546 -5.53 19.74 -15.48
C PRO A 546 -5.09 18.50 -16.28
N PRO A 547 -5.77 17.34 -16.12
CA PRO A 547 -5.43 16.12 -16.84
C PRO A 547 -5.39 16.35 -18.36
N PRO A 548 -4.25 16.08 -19.03
CA PRO A 548 -4.07 16.44 -20.43
C PRO A 548 -4.71 15.45 -21.42
N THR A 549 -5.18 14.32 -20.91
CA THR A 549 -5.59 13.14 -21.70
C THR A 549 -7.02 13.25 -22.25
N GLU A 550 -7.28 12.67 -23.41
CA GLU A 550 -8.65 12.41 -23.89
C GLU A 550 -9.40 11.51 -22.89
N SER A 551 -10.60 11.94 -22.51
CA SER A 551 -11.33 11.43 -21.36
C SER A 551 -12.83 11.38 -21.64
N VAL A 552 -13.49 10.39 -21.03
CA VAL A 552 -14.96 10.23 -21.09
C VAL A 552 -15.65 11.35 -20.31
N SER A 553 -15.13 11.71 -19.13
CA SER A 553 -15.53 12.92 -18.41
C SER A 553 -14.81 14.13 -19.02
N PRO A 554 -15.52 15.23 -19.30
CA PRO A 554 -14.91 16.38 -19.96
C PRO A 554 -13.85 17.09 -19.11
N GLU A 555 -13.83 16.86 -17.79
CA GLU A 555 -12.85 17.38 -16.82
C GLU A 555 -11.54 16.57 -16.78
N GLY A 556 -11.44 15.46 -17.53
CA GLY A 556 -10.20 14.70 -17.69
C GLY A 556 -10.02 13.48 -16.77
N TYR A 557 -10.82 13.38 -15.70
CA TYR A 557 -10.74 12.33 -14.66
C TYR A 557 -11.39 10.98 -15.03
N MET A 558 -11.57 10.68 -16.33
CA MET A 558 -11.95 9.34 -16.81
C MET A 558 -11.16 9.04 -18.09
N PRO A 559 -9.81 9.05 -18.01
CA PRO A 559 -8.92 9.04 -19.16
C PRO A 559 -9.06 7.76 -19.98
N LYS A 560 -8.88 7.86 -21.29
CA LYS A 560 -9.14 6.76 -22.23
C LYS A 560 -7.90 6.36 -23.03
N ASP A 561 -7.38 7.21 -23.91
CA ASP A 561 -6.07 7.00 -24.56
C ASP A 561 -5.03 7.95 -23.97
N LEU A 562 -4.14 7.42 -23.12
CA LEU A 562 -3.11 8.19 -22.42
C LEU A 562 -2.19 8.98 -23.37
N TYR A 563 -1.99 8.53 -24.61
CA TYR A 563 -1.14 9.24 -25.59
C TYR A 563 -1.91 10.27 -26.43
N ASN A 564 -3.24 10.28 -26.39
CA ASN A 564 -4.05 11.29 -27.06
C ASN A 564 -4.25 12.49 -26.12
N LEU A 565 -3.41 13.52 -26.25
CA LEU A 565 -3.48 14.74 -25.44
C LEU A 565 -4.35 15.85 -26.06
N ASN A 566 -5.33 15.48 -26.88
CA ASN A 566 -6.34 16.41 -27.39
C ASN A 566 -7.57 16.32 -26.49
N SER A 567 -7.54 17.08 -25.40
CA SER A 567 -8.55 17.08 -24.33
C SER A 567 -9.58 18.20 -24.55
N ARG A 568 -10.48 18.39 -23.58
CA ARG A 568 -11.39 19.55 -23.56
C ARG A 568 -10.69 20.88 -23.21
N TYR A 569 -9.46 20.83 -22.70
CA TYR A 569 -8.67 22.02 -22.38
C TYR A 569 -7.90 22.57 -23.58
N GLY A 570 -7.71 21.76 -24.63
CA GLY A 570 -7.10 22.17 -25.89
C GLY A 570 -6.36 21.01 -26.57
N THR A 571 -5.67 21.34 -27.67
CA THR A 571 -4.85 20.39 -28.44
C THR A 571 -3.48 20.13 -27.80
N ILE A 572 -2.81 19.06 -28.23
CA ILE A 572 -1.43 18.73 -27.80
C ILE A 572 -0.42 19.86 -28.12
N ASP A 573 -0.63 20.61 -29.20
CA ASP A 573 0.25 21.73 -29.58
C ASP A 573 -0.02 22.97 -28.73
N GLU A 574 -1.28 23.26 -28.39
CA GLU A 574 -1.64 24.30 -27.41
C GLU A 574 -1.12 23.95 -26.01
N LEU A 575 -1.15 22.66 -25.61
CA LEU A 575 -0.56 22.18 -24.36
C LEU A 575 0.97 22.43 -24.32
N LYS A 576 1.69 22.07 -25.37
CA LYS A 576 3.14 22.37 -25.48
C LYS A 576 3.41 23.87 -25.46
N SER A 577 2.56 24.66 -26.12
CA SER A 577 2.67 26.11 -26.15
C SER A 577 2.54 26.73 -24.75
N VAL A 578 1.53 26.32 -23.96
CA VAL A 578 1.36 26.83 -22.58
C VAL A 578 2.48 26.36 -21.65
N VAL A 579 2.93 25.10 -21.75
CA VAL A 579 4.07 24.57 -20.97
C VAL A 579 5.33 25.41 -21.22
N ASN A 580 5.70 25.58 -22.49
CA ASN A 580 6.84 26.42 -22.88
C ASN A 580 6.68 27.86 -22.40
N LYS A 581 5.46 28.41 -22.42
CA LYS A 581 5.22 29.78 -21.96
C LYS A 581 5.43 29.97 -20.46
N PHE A 582 5.08 28.99 -19.64
CA PHE A 582 5.41 29.03 -18.20
C PHE A 582 6.92 28.90 -17.96
N HIS A 583 7.61 28.08 -18.76
CA HIS A 583 9.08 27.97 -18.71
C HIS A 583 9.80 29.28 -19.07
N GLU A 584 9.32 30.04 -20.05
CA GLU A 584 9.85 31.38 -20.37
C GLU A 584 9.85 32.33 -19.16
N PHE A 585 8.89 32.17 -18.25
CA PHE A 585 8.76 32.95 -17.01
C PHE A 585 9.30 32.23 -15.77
N GLY A 586 10.07 31.16 -15.94
CA GLY A 586 10.72 30.41 -14.85
C GLY A 586 9.78 29.56 -13.99
N VAL A 587 8.51 29.42 -14.37
CA VAL A 587 7.50 28.65 -13.63
C VAL A 587 7.56 27.18 -14.05
N LYS A 588 7.63 26.28 -13.08
CA LYS A 588 7.60 24.83 -13.32
C LYS A 588 6.19 24.31 -13.54
N VAL A 589 6.02 23.30 -14.39
CA VAL A 589 4.69 22.83 -14.80
C VAL A 589 4.46 21.39 -14.35
N LEU A 590 3.44 21.16 -13.52
CA LEU A 590 2.98 19.83 -13.13
C LEU A 590 1.83 19.38 -14.03
N GLY A 591 1.90 18.12 -14.48
CA GLY A 591 0.77 17.44 -15.12
C GLY A 591 -0.04 16.70 -14.09
N ASP A 592 -1.37 16.83 -14.15
CA ASP A 592 -2.26 15.91 -13.45
C ASP A 592 -2.23 14.53 -14.13
N VAL A 593 -1.94 13.48 -13.37
CA VAL A 593 -1.83 12.11 -13.88
C VAL A 593 -2.81 11.20 -13.16
N VAL A 594 -3.88 10.85 -13.89
CA VAL A 594 -4.93 9.93 -13.45
C VAL A 594 -4.50 8.51 -13.77
N LEU A 595 -4.04 7.80 -12.73
CA LEU A 595 -3.39 6.49 -12.86
C LEU A 595 -4.23 5.32 -12.33
N ASN A 596 -5.06 5.55 -11.30
CA ASN A 596 -5.82 4.49 -10.62
C ASN A 596 -6.77 3.72 -11.55
N HIS A 597 -7.46 4.45 -12.43
CA HIS A 597 -8.53 3.92 -13.27
C HIS A 597 -8.42 4.49 -14.68
N ARG A 598 -8.95 3.74 -15.66
CA ARG A 598 -8.88 4.12 -17.09
C ARG A 598 -10.08 3.57 -17.84
N CYS A 599 -10.67 4.37 -18.72
CA CYS A 599 -11.78 3.95 -19.57
C CYS A 599 -11.30 3.07 -20.74
N ALA A 600 -11.98 1.95 -20.93
CA ALA A 600 -11.75 1.06 -22.07
C ALA A 600 -12.25 1.68 -23.40
N HIS A 601 -11.74 1.16 -24.51
CA HIS A 601 -12.15 1.56 -25.86
C HIS A 601 -13.26 0.70 -26.44
N TYR A 602 -13.31 -0.57 -26.04
CA TYR A 602 -14.21 -1.56 -26.60
C TYR A 602 -14.79 -2.46 -25.49
N GLN A 603 -15.95 -3.02 -25.78
CA GLN A 603 -16.56 -4.06 -24.94
C GLN A 603 -15.98 -5.43 -25.32
N ASN A 604 -15.83 -6.31 -24.33
CA ASN A 604 -15.56 -7.72 -24.56
C ASN A 604 -16.82 -8.48 -25.04
N GLN A 605 -16.70 -9.79 -25.25
CA GLN A 605 -17.79 -10.65 -25.72
C GLN A 605 -19.02 -10.67 -24.78
N SER A 606 -18.83 -10.35 -23.50
CA SER A 606 -19.89 -10.25 -22.49
C SER A 606 -20.47 -8.83 -22.34
N GLY A 607 -20.06 -7.87 -23.18
CA GLY A 607 -20.53 -6.48 -23.11
C GLY A 607 -19.79 -5.60 -22.09
N VAL A 608 -18.69 -6.08 -21.51
CA VAL A 608 -17.96 -5.36 -20.44
C VAL A 608 -16.86 -4.48 -21.03
N TRP A 609 -16.80 -3.22 -20.59
CA TRP A 609 -15.82 -2.23 -21.03
C TRP A 609 -14.44 -2.47 -20.39
N ASN A 610 -13.69 -3.47 -20.86
CA ASN A 610 -12.36 -3.80 -20.34
C ASN A 610 -11.28 -4.09 -21.42
N ILE A 611 -11.53 -3.72 -22.68
CA ILE A 611 -10.53 -3.80 -23.77
C ILE A 611 -10.05 -2.39 -24.13
N PHE A 612 -8.76 -2.14 -23.97
CA PHE A 612 -8.14 -0.82 -24.16
C PHE A 612 -7.56 -0.67 -25.57
N GLY A 613 -7.55 0.57 -26.07
CA GLY A 613 -6.92 0.96 -27.33
C GLY A 613 -5.82 2.00 -27.12
N GLY A 614 -5.43 2.65 -28.20
CA GLY A 614 -4.25 3.52 -28.25
C GLY A 614 -2.93 2.73 -28.17
N PRO A 615 -1.80 3.40 -27.91
CA PRO A 615 -0.51 2.74 -27.72
C PRO A 615 -0.44 1.80 -26.50
N LEU A 616 -1.32 2.01 -25.51
CA LEU A 616 -1.50 1.16 -24.34
C LEU A 616 -2.73 0.26 -24.54
N ASN A 617 -2.63 -0.65 -25.51
CA ASN A 617 -3.66 -1.59 -25.94
C ASN A 617 -3.80 -2.79 -24.99
N TRP A 618 -3.97 -2.52 -23.70
CA TRP A 618 -4.18 -3.53 -22.68
C TRP A 618 -5.51 -4.29 -22.84
N ASP A 619 -5.62 -5.41 -22.14
CA ASP A 619 -6.85 -6.20 -21.99
C ASP A 619 -7.25 -6.30 -20.52
N ASP A 620 -8.22 -7.16 -20.23
CA ASP A 620 -8.75 -7.43 -18.89
C ASP A 620 -7.70 -7.88 -17.86
N ARG A 621 -6.49 -8.32 -18.26
CA ARG A 621 -5.37 -8.59 -17.33
C ARG A 621 -4.78 -7.33 -16.70
N ALA A 622 -5.04 -6.15 -17.26
CA ALA A 622 -4.66 -4.87 -16.67
C ALA A 622 -5.73 -4.31 -15.72
N VAL A 623 -6.86 -5.01 -15.54
CA VAL A 623 -7.96 -4.61 -14.65
C VAL A 623 -7.96 -5.52 -13.43
N VAL A 624 -8.18 -4.95 -12.24
CA VAL A 624 -8.21 -5.69 -10.97
C VAL A 624 -9.35 -6.73 -10.95
N SER A 625 -9.08 -7.89 -10.35
CA SER A 625 -9.99 -9.04 -10.33
C SER A 625 -11.23 -8.88 -9.43
N ASP A 626 -11.18 -7.95 -8.49
CA ASP A 626 -12.19 -7.69 -7.46
C ASP A 626 -13.07 -6.47 -7.77
N ASP A 627 -12.97 -5.91 -8.97
CA ASP A 627 -13.97 -4.98 -9.50
C ASP A 627 -15.11 -5.76 -10.21
N PRO A 628 -16.31 -5.87 -9.59
CA PRO A 628 -17.39 -6.69 -10.13
C PRO A 628 -18.03 -6.09 -11.39
N HIS A 629 -17.81 -4.79 -11.67
CA HIS A 629 -18.41 -4.11 -12.82
C HIS A 629 -17.59 -4.33 -14.10
N PHE A 630 -16.27 -4.39 -13.97
CA PHE A 630 -15.34 -4.44 -15.11
C PHE A 630 -14.66 -5.81 -15.32
N GLN A 631 -14.90 -6.79 -14.43
CA GLN A 631 -14.57 -8.21 -14.62
C GLN A 631 -13.10 -8.42 -15.04
N GLY A 632 -12.17 -7.87 -14.25
CA GLY A 632 -10.75 -7.98 -14.50
C GLY A 632 -10.19 -9.40 -14.28
N ARG A 633 -9.03 -9.65 -14.88
CA ARG A 633 -8.21 -10.87 -14.71
C ARG A 633 -6.80 -10.58 -14.20
N GLY A 634 -6.54 -9.36 -13.74
CA GLY A 634 -5.35 -9.02 -12.96
C GLY A 634 -5.39 -9.60 -11.56
N ASN A 635 -4.53 -9.10 -10.67
CA ASN A 635 -4.59 -9.36 -9.24
C ASN A 635 -5.72 -8.54 -8.58
N LYS A 636 -5.89 -8.71 -7.26
CA LYS A 636 -6.79 -7.87 -6.45
C LYS A 636 -6.31 -6.42 -6.39
N SER A 637 -7.20 -5.48 -6.13
CA SER A 637 -6.84 -4.09 -5.92
C SER A 637 -5.86 -3.95 -4.75
N SER A 638 -5.04 -2.90 -4.81
CA SER A 638 -4.04 -2.59 -3.75
C SER A 638 -4.43 -1.33 -2.97
N GLY A 639 -5.71 -0.97 -3.06
CA GLY A 639 -6.33 0.25 -2.55
C GLY A 639 -7.78 0.33 -3.04
N ASP A 640 -8.37 1.52 -2.92
CA ASP A 640 -9.78 1.78 -3.22
C ASP A 640 -10.16 1.65 -4.70
N ASN A 641 -11.33 1.05 -4.96
CA ASN A 641 -11.90 0.98 -6.31
C ASN A 641 -12.75 2.22 -6.64
N PHE A 642 -12.43 2.89 -7.73
CA PHE A 642 -13.26 3.92 -8.34
C PHE A 642 -14.34 3.27 -9.23
N HIS A 643 -15.59 3.28 -8.79
CA HIS A 643 -16.64 2.44 -9.40
C HIS A 643 -17.10 2.84 -10.81
N ALA A 644 -16.74 4.02 -11.33
CA ALA A 644 -17.22 4.50 -12.63
C ALA A 644 -16.31 4.15 -13.81
N ALA A 645 -15.11 3.58 -13.58
CA ALA A 645 -14.20 3.15 -14.63
C ALA A 645 -13.35 1.93 -14.19
N PRO A 646 -12.83 1.10 -15.12
CA PRO A 646 -11.93 0.00 -14.79
C PRO A 646 -10.73 0.43 -13.93
N ASN A 647 -10.60 -0.17 -12.75
CA ASN A 647 -9.47 0.03 -11.84
C ASN A 647 -8.26 -0.78 -12.31
N ILE A 648 -7.08 -0.15 -12.35
CA ILE A 648 -5.88 -0.66 -13.02
C ILE A 648 -4.99 -1.47 -12.07
N ASP A 649 -4.61 -2.67 -12.51
CA ASP A 649 -3.70 -3.53 -11.75
C ASP A 649 -2.24 -3.10 -11.93
N HIS A 650 -1.81 -2.18 -11.07
CA HIS A 650 -0.42 -1.74 -10.98
C HIS A 650 0.57 -2.84 -10.53
N SER A 651 0.11 -4.00 -10.04
CA SER A 651 1.03 -5.12 -9.74
C SER A 651 1.58 -5.79 -11.01
N GLN A 652 0.95 -5.60 -12.17
CA GLN A 652 1.45 -6.12 -13.45
C GLN A 652 2.69 -5.35 -13.93
N ASP A 653 3.77 -6.07 -14.24
CA ASP A 653 5.02 -5.49 -14.75
C ASP A 653 4.82 -4.74 -16.08
N PHE A 654 3.93 -5.23 -16.96
CA PHE A 654 3.66 -4.56 -18.23
C PHE A 654 2.93 -3.22 -18.02
N VAL A 655 1.94 -3.17 -17.12
CA VAL A 655 1.25 -1.93 -16.74
C VAL A 655 2.25 -0.91 -16.18
N ARG A 656 3.10 -1.30 -15.21
CA ARG A 656 4.10 -0.37 -14.65
C ARG A 656 5.12 0.08 -15.67
N ARG A 657 5.60 -0.81 -16.55
CA ARG A 657 6.53 -0.45 -17.63
C ARG A 657 5.92 0.58 -18.58
N ASP A 658 4.68 0.35 -19.01
CA ASP A 658 4.02 1.19 -20.00
C ASP A 658 3.65 2.56 -19.41
N ILE A 659 3.22 2.63 -18.14
CA ILE A 659 3.03 3.89 -17.39
C ILE A 659 4.37 4.65 -17.22
N LYS A 660 5.46 3.95 -16.84
CA LYS A 660 6.80 4.57 -16.75
C LYS A 660 7.24 5.18 -18.08
N ASN A 661 7.00 4.50 -19.20
CA ASN A 661 7.28 5.01 -20.54
C ASN A 661 6.45 6.26 -20.87
N TRP A 662 5.16 6.26 -20.51
CA TRP A 662 4.26 7.39 -20.72
C TRP A 662 4.65 8.62 -19.91
N LEU A 663 4.96 8.48 -18.62
CA LEU A 663 5.44 9.59 -17.78
C LEU A 663 6.78 10.15 -18.27
N CYS A 664 7.69 9.28 -18.72
CA CYS A 664 8.94 9.71 -19.35
C CYS A 664 8.71 10.48 -20.65
N TRP A 665 7.73 10.07 -21.46
CA TRP A 665 7.32 10.77 -22.68
C TRP A 665 6.66 12.13 -22.37
N LEU A 666 5.74 12.20 -21.41
CA LEU A 666 5.19 13.48 -20.95
C LEU A 666 6.27 14.48 -20.51
N ARG A 667 7.26 14.01 -19.73
CA ARG A 667 8.38 14.87 -19.29
C ARG A 667 9.26 15.33 -20.45
N ARG A 668 9.61 14.42 -21.38
CA ARG A 668 10.59 14.67 -22.45
C ARG A 668 10.01 15.36 -23.68
N ASP A 669 8.81 14.98 -24.10
CA ASP A 669 8.21 15.37 -25.38
C ASP A 669 7.13 16.45 -25.25
N ILE A 670 6.51 16.60 -24.07
CA ILE A 670 5.56 17.69 -23.75
C ILE A 670 6.21 18.78 -22.90
N GLY A 671 7.16 18.41 -22.02
CA GLY A 671 7.94 19.35 -21.21
C GLY A 671 7.45 19.53 -19.78
N TYR A 672 6.57 18.65 -19.27
CA TYR A 672 6.21 18.70 -17.86
C TYR A 672 7.44 18.57 -16.95
N ASP A 673 7.49 19.32 -15.85
CA ASP A 673 8.55 19.21 -14.84
C ASP A 673 8.20 18.21 -13.74
N GLY A 674 6.92 17.90 -13.53
CA GLY A 674 6.47 17.08 -12.41
C GLY A 674 5.00 16.69 -12.46
N TRP A 675 4.51 16.11 -11.35
CA TRP A 675 3.22 15.41 -11.32
C TRP A 675 2.34 15.82 -10.13
N ARG A 676 1.05 16.03 -10.37
CA ARG A 676 0.01 15.81 -9.36
C ARG A 676 -0.57 14.42 -9.63
N LEU A 677 -0.49 13.54 -8.65
CA LEU A 677 -0.99 12.17 -8.75
C LEU A 677 -2.41 12.13 -8.19
N ASP A 678 -3.36 11.78 -9.05
CA ASP A 678 -4.78 11.66 -8.72
C ASP A 678 -5.07 10.42 -7.85
N PHE A 679 -6.03 10.55 -6.92
CA PHE A 679 -6.64 9.43 -6.20
C PHE A 679 -5.66 8.34 -5.73
N VAL A 680 -4.58 8.74 -5.05
CA VAL A 680 -3.47 7.82 -4.72
C VAL A 680 -3.78 6.82 -3.60
N ARG A 681 -4.99 6.88 -3.02
CA ARG A 681 -5.56 5.85 -2.14
C ARG A 681 -6.04 4.62 -2.92
N GLY A 682 -6.21 4.72 -4.24
CA GLY A 682 -6.66 3.62 -5.09
C GLY A 682 -5.64 2.50 -5.31
N PHE A 683 -4.36 2.78 -5.11
CA PHE A 683 -3.27 1.83 -5.34
C PHE A 683 -2.08 2.04 -4.40
N TRP A 684 -1.29 0.98 -4.21
CA TRP A 684 -0.17 1.02 -3.26
C TRP A 684 0.91 2.03 -3.63
N GLY A 685 1.30 2.88 -2.66
CA GLY A 685 2.29 3.95 -2.82
C GLY A 685 3.67 3.49 -3.29
N GLY A 686 4.05 2.23 -3.08
CA GLY A 686 5.31 1.69 -3.63
C GLY A 686 5.36 1.66 -5.16
N TYR A 687 4.21 1.60 -5.84
CA TYR A 687 4.16 1.77 -7.31
C TYR A 687 4.40 3.23 -7.72
N VAL A 688 3.99 4.20 -6.90
CA VAL A 688 4.31 5.62 -7.10
C VAL A 688 5.81 5.83 -7.06
N LYS A 689 6.52 5.22 -6.09
CA LYS A 689 7.99 5.27 -6.02
C LYS A 689 8.64 4.84 -7.35
N ASP A 690 8.19 3.71 -7.89
CA ASP A 690 8.61 3.18 -9.20
C ASP A 690 8.44 4.20 -10.34
N TYR A 691 7.34 4.96 -10.32
CA TYR A 691 7.02 6.00 -11.31
C TYR A 691 7.87 7.27 -11.13
N ILE A 692 8.09 7.71 -9.89
CA ILE A 692 8.92 8.88 -9.56
C ILE A 692 10.40 8.60 -9.87
N ASP A 693 10.92 7.43 -9.51
CA ASP A 693 12.31 7.03 -9.80
C ASP A 693 12.61 6.96 -11.31
N ALA A 694 11.64 6.47 -12.10
CA ALA A 694 11.79 6.35 -13.55
C ALA A 694 11.62 7.70 -14.27
N SER A 695 10.61 8.48 -13.89
CA SER A 695 10.31 9.76 -14.55
C SER A 695 11.18 10.92 -14.04
N GLN A 696 11.78 10.82 -12.85
CA GLN A 696 12.65 11.84 -12.23
C GLN A 696 12.07 13.27 -12.31
N PRO A 697 10.89 13.52 -11.71
CA PRO A 697 10.28 14.84 -11.69
C PRO A 697 11.04 15.81 -10.77
N TYR A 698 10.89 17.10 -11.05
CA TYR A 698 11.29 18.20 -10.15
C TYR A 698 10.47 18.17 -8.85
N PHE A 699 9.15 17.99 -8.97
CA PHE A 699 8.20 18.03 -7.87
C PHE A 699 7.04 17.06 -8.13
N ALA A 700 6.61 16.34 -7.10
CA ALA A 700 5.50 15.40 -7.16
C ALA A 700 4.64 15.52 -5.88
N VAL A 701 3.33 15.56 -6.06
CA VAL A 701 2.35 15.60 -4.97
C VAL A 701 1.23 14.60 -5.20
N GLY A 702 0.92 13.77 -4.21
CA GLY A 702 -0.23 12.85 -4.23
C GLY A 702 -1.46 13.41 -3.52
N GLU A 703 -2.63 13.13 -4.08
CA GLU A 703 -3.91 13.34 -3.42
C GLU A 703 -4.30 12.12 -2.59
N PHE A 704 -3.75 12.03 -1.37
CA PHE A 704 -4.24 11.10 -0.36
C PHE A 704 -5.37 11.78 0.42
N TRP A 705 -6.58 11.74 -0.11
CA TRP A 705 -7.77 12.25 0.57
C TRP A 705 -8.48 11.10 1.28
N ASP A 706 -8.58 11.21 2.60
CA ASP A 706 -9.34 10.28 3.43
C ASP A 706 -10.26 10.99 4.44
N SER A 707 -11.13 10.23 5.10
CA SER A 707 -12.03 10.75 6.12
C SER A 707 -11.28 11.06 7.43
N LEU A 708 -11.48 12.27 7.94
CA LEU A 708 -11.07 12.68 9.29
C LEU A 708 -11.77 11.84 10.38
N SER A 709 -11.25 11.89 11.60
CA SER A 709 -11.88 11.27 12.77
C SER A 709 -12.99 12.15 13.34
N TYR A 710 -14.15 11.55 13.61
CA TYR A 710 -15.32 12.20 14.20
C TYR A 710 -15.93 11.33 15.29
N THR A 711 -16.24 11.93 16.44
CA THR A 711 -16.97 11.31 17.55
C THR A 711 -18.33 11.99 17.72
N TYR A 712 -19.42 11.23 17.63
CA TYR A 712 -20.81 11.73 17.66
C TYR A 712 -21.14 12.87 16.67
N GLY A 713 -20.45 12.91 15.52
CA GLY A 713 -20.62 13.94 14.49
C GLY A 713 -19.78 15.20 14.70
N GLU A 714 -19.04 15.29 15.81
CA GLU A 714 -18.06 16.34 16.08
C GLU A 714 -16.66 15.90 15.66
N MET A 715 -15.89 16.78 15.02
CA MET A 715 -14.53 16.45 14.59
C MET A 715 -13.63 16.31 15.82
N ASP A 716 -12.92 15.19 15.92
CA ASP A 716 -11.99 14.96 17.02
C ASP A 716 -10.86 16.00 17.01
N HIS A 717 -10.39 16.42 18.19
CA HIS A 717 -9.24 17.31 18.27
C HIS A 717 -7.96 16.63 17.79
N ASN A 718 -7.78 15.35 18.14
CA ASN A 718 -6.64 14.58 17.68
C ASN A 718 -6.93 13.96 16.31
N GLN A 719 -6.18 14.40 15.29
CA GLN A 719 -6.21 13.84 13.93
C GLN A 719 -4.91 13.10 13.56
N ASP A 720 -4.12 12.68 14.56
CA ASP A 720 -2.86 11.93 14.39
C ASP A 720 -3.04 10.71 13.49
N ALA A 721 -4.11 9.94 13.69
CA ALA A 721 -4.40 8.77 12.86
C ALA A 721 -4.62 9.14 11.38
N HIS A 722 -5.17 10.33 11.08
CA HIS A 722 -5.38 10.80 9.70
C HIS A 722 -4.07 11.27 9.07
N ARG A 723 -3.27 12.10 9.77
CA ARG A 723 -1.95 12.53 9.26
C ARG A 723 -0.95 11.37 9.16
N GLN A 724 -1.06 10.36 10.03
CA GLN A 724 -0.25 9.14 9.95
C GLN A 724 -0.50 8.39 8.64
N ARG A 725 -1.77 8.15 8.23
CA ARG A 725 -2.07 7.45 6.96
C ARG A 725 -1.49 8.16 5.73
N ILE A 726 -1.50 9.50 5.72
CA ILE A 726 -0.84 10.29 4.67
C ILE A 726 0.68 10.09 4.70
N ILE A 727 1.30 10.06 5.88
CA ILE A 727 2.74 9.83 6.06
C ILE A 727 3.15 8.39 5.71
N ASP A 728 2.32 7.40 6.00
CA ASP A 728 2.52 6.00 5.60
C ASP A 728 2.51 5.87 4.08
N TRP A 729 1.62 6.60 3.39
CA TRP A 729 1.62 6.69 1.93
C TRP A 729 2.88 7.41 1.39
N ILE A 730 3.30 8.53 2.01
CA ILE A 730 4.56 9.23 1.64
C ILE A 730 5.76 8.28 1.80
N ASN A 731 5.81 7.51 2.89
CA ASN A 731 6.84 6.51 3.15
C ASN A 731 6.82 5.37 2.13
N ALA A 732 5.64 4.85 1.78
CA ALA A 732 5.48 3.84 0.73
C ALA A 732 5.95 4.37 -0.64
N ALA A 733 5.68 5.64 -0.95
CA ALA A 733 6.23 6.37 -2.11
C ALA A 733 7.73 6.71 -1.97
N GLY A 734 8.45 6.10 -1.03
CA GLY A 734 9.90 6.27 -0.81
C GLY A 734 10.31 7.64 -0.29
N GLY A 735 9.37 8.46 0.19
CA GLY A 735 9.61 9.85 0.55
C GLY A 735 9.99 10.74 -0.64
N THR A 736 9.79 10.30 -1.88
CA THR A 736 10.12 11.04 -3.11
C THR A 736 8.94 11.82 -3.71
N ALA A 737 7.76 11.72 -3.09
CA ALA A 737 6.61 12.58 -3.38
C ALA A 737 6.13 13.22 -2.07
N GLY A 738 5.61 14.44 -2.15
CA GLY A 738 4.77 15.01 -1.10
C GLY A 738 3.32 14.52 -1.22
N ALA A 739 2.48 14.93 -0.28
CA ALA A 739 1.03 14.76 -0.35
C ALA A 739 0.33 16.07 -0.02
N PHE A 740 -0.89 16.25 -0.53
CA PHE A 740 -1.76 17.33 -0.07
C PHE A 740 -2.09 17.16 1.42
N ASP A 741 -1.93 18.22 2.21
CA ASP A 741 -2.20 18.19 3.65
C ASP A 741 -3.69 18.38 3.93
N VAL A 742 -4.46 17.35 3.57
CA VAL A 742 -5.91 17.25 3.77
C VAL A 742 -6.25 17.36 5.27
N THR A 743 -5.35 16.94 6.16
CA THR A 743 -5.48 17.12 7.61
C THR A 743 -5.51 18.60 7.98
N THR A 744 -4.55 19.41 7.51
CA THR A 744 -4.54 20.87 7.73
C THR A 744 -5.78 21.52 7.11
N LYS A 745 -6.14 21.17 5.86
CA LYS A 745 -7.36 21.68 5.17
C LYS A 745 -8.59 21.53 6.05
N GLY A 746 -8.84 20.33 6.57
CA GLY A 746 -10.04 20.02 7.33
C GLY A 746 -10.07 20.64 8.72
N ILE A 747 -8.94 20.62 9.45
CA ILE A 747 -8.86 21.28 10.75
C ILE A 747 -9.08 22.79 10.59
N LEU A 748 -8.47 23.41 9.59
CA LEU A 748 -8.58 24.83 9.33
C LEU A 748 -10.01 25.24 8.90
N HIS A 749 -10.73 24.37 8.18
CA HIS A 749 -12.17 24.53 7.92
C HIS A 749 -12.96 24.60 9.24
N THR A 750 -12.86 23.57 10.10
CA THR A 750 -13.61 23.54 11.37
C THR A 750 -13.22 24.69 12.31
N VAL A 751 -11.93 25.05 12.38
CA VAL A 751 -11.43 26.19 13.16
C VAL A 751 -12.14 27.49 12.78
N LEU A 752 -12.24 27.78 11.47
CA LEU A 752 -12.78 29.05 10.97
C LEU A 752 -14.31 29.07 10.92
N GLU A 753 -14.94 27.91 10.78
CA GLU A 753 -16.38 27.72 10.87
C GLU A 753 -16.90 27.89 12.30
N LYS A 754 -16.31 27.14 13.26
CA LYS A 754 -16.77 27.10 14.66
C LYS A 754 -16.12 28.15 15.56
N CYS A 755 -15.12 28.88 15.05
CA CYS A 755 -14.25 29.74 15.85
C CYS A 755 -13.56 28.95 16.98
N GLU A 756 -12.78 27.95 16.60
CA GLU A 756 -12.09 27.01 17.51
C GLU A 756 -10.57 27.01 17.27
N TYR A 757 -9.94 28.19 17.33
CA TYR A 757 -8.53 28.40 16.96
C TYR A 757 -7.53 27.61 17.81
N TRP A 758 -7.93 27.17 19.01
CA TRP A 758 -7.19 26.24 19.87
C TRP A 758 -6.85 24.91 19.16
N ARG A 759 -7.68 24.46 18.20
CA ARG A 759 -7.40 23.24 17.42
C ARG A 759 -6.16 23.33 16.52
N LEU A 760 -5.62 24.53 16.28
CA LEU A 760 -4.40 24.72 15.47
C LEU A 760 -3.10 24.42 16.24
N SER A 761 -3.19 23.87 17.45
CA SER A 761 -2.08 23.29 18.21
C SER A 761 -2.40 21.87 18.61
N ASP A 762 -1.52 20.92 18.28
CA ASP A 762 -1.57 19.58 18.84
C ASP A 762 -1.07 19.55 20.31
N GLN A 763 -1.14 18.36 20.92
CA GLN A 763 -0.72 18.13 22.31
C GLN A 763 0.77 18.43 22.58
N LYS A 764 1.60 18.58 21.54
CA LYS A 764 3.04 18.86 21.60
C LYS A 764 3.37 20.31 21.22
N GLY A 765 2.36 21.18 21.08
CA GLY A 765 2.56 22.57 20.69
C GLY A 765 2.95 22.77 19.22
N LYS A 766 2.69 21.77 18.35
CA LYS A 766 2.98 21.81 16.91
C LYS A 766 1.69 21.98 16.09
N PRO A 767 1.78 22.37 14.81
CA PRO A 767 0.64 22.29 13.89
C PRO A 767 0.03 20.88 13.86
N PRO A 768 -1.30 20.75 13.77
CA PRO A 768 -1.99 19.47 13.94
C PRO A 768 -2.10 18.64 12.65
N GLY A 769 -1.74 19.21 11.49
CA GLY A 769 -1.75 18.50 10.21
C GLY A 769 -0.43 17.79 9.88
N VAL A 770 -0.26 17.36 8.63
CA VAL A 770 0.98 16.73 8.12
C VAL A 770 2.16 17.70 8.22
N VAL A 771 1.90 19.00 8.03
CA VAL A 771 2.88 20.08 8.22
C VAL A 771 3.51 20.12 9.63
N GLY A 772 2.85 19.58 10.66
CA GLY A 772 3.44 19.48 12.01
C GLY A 772 4.48 18.37 12.18
N TRP A 773 4.46 17.35 11.32
CA TRP A 773 5.33 16.18 11.40
C TRP A 773 6.37 16.14 10.27
N TRP A 774 5.95 16.39 9.02
CA TRP A 774 6.85 16.35 7.85
C TRP A 774 6.58 17.51 6.88
N PRO A 775 6.92 18.76 7.25
CA PRO A 775 6.54 19.93 6.47
C PRO A 775 7.18 19.94 5.07
N SER A 776 8.36 19.34 4.86
CA SER A 776 8.93 19.19 3.49
C SER A 776 8.23 18.17 2.58
N ARG A 777 7.13 17.57 3.04
CA ARG A 777 6.26 16.68 2.26
C ARG A 777 4.79 17.10 2.30
N ALA A 778 4.46 18.17 3.03
CA ALA A 778 3.10 18.70 3.14
C ALA A 778 2.85 19.80 2.11
N VAL A 779 1.95 19.55 1.16
CA VAL A 779 1.43 20.59 0.25
C VAL A 779 0.14 21.14 0.86
N THR A 780 0.23 22.29 1.50
CA THR A 780 -0.89 22.91 2.22
C THR A 780 -1.78 23.68 1.25
N PHE A 781 -3.10 23.58 1.41
CA PHE A 781 -4.06 24.25 0.55
C PHE A 781 -5.31 24.62 1.36
N ILE A 782 -6.05 25.63 0.90
CA ILE A 782 -7.39 25.90 1.44
C ILE A 782 -8.48 25.32 0.54
N GLU A 783 -8.29 25.37 -0.79
CA GLU A 783 -9.27 24.90 -1.77
C GLU A 783 -8.59 24.20 -2.96
N ASN A 784 -9.32 23.27 -3.57
CA ASN A 784 -9.02 22.73 -4.90
C ASN A 784 -10.32 22.75 -5.76
N HIS A 785 -10.32 22.07 -6.91
CA HIS A 785 -11.48 22.00 -7.79
C HIS A 785 -12.65 21.15 -7.25
N ASP A 786 -12.41 20.24 -6.30
CA ASP A 786 -13.44 19.39 -5.70
C ASP A 786 -14.04 19.99 -4.44
N THR A 787 -13.18 20.45 -3.51
CA THR A 787 -13.63 21.09 -2.27
C THR A 787 -14.30 22.42 -2.59
N GLY A 788 -13.73 23.18 -3.52
CA GLY A 788 -14.20 24.48 -4.00
C GLY A 788 -15.00 24.40 -5.30
N SER A 789 -14.86 25.43 -6.14
CA SER A 789 -15.46 25.49 -7.48
C SER A 789 -16.98 25.18 -7.48
N THR A 790 -17.49 24.68 -8.61
CA THR A 790 -18.89 24.25 -8.80
C THR A 790 -19.23 22.89 -8.17
N GLN A 791 -18.26 21.97 -7.96
CA GLN A 791 -18.48 20.75 -7.17
C GLN A 791 -18.87 21.11 -5.72
N GLY A 792 -18.01 21.86 -5.04
CA GLY A 792 -18.26 22.38 -3.70
C GLY A 792 -18.37 21.33 -2.59
N HIS A 793 -17.70 20.17 -2.74
CA HIS A 793 -17.83 19.05 -1.81
C HIS A 793 -17.40 19.39 -0.37
N TRP A 794 -16.51 20.37 -0.18
CA TRP A 794 -16.00 20.76 1.14
C TRP A 794 -15.46 22.20 1.18
N ARG A 795 -16.30 23.14 0.75
CA ARG A 795 -15.93 24.56 0.58
C ARG A 795 -15.46 25.18 1.89
N PHE A 796 -14.43 26.02 1.84
CA PHE A 796 -14.07 26.87 2.98
C PHE A 796 -15.27 27.66 3.55
N PRO A 797 -15.23 27.98 4.85
CA PRO A 797 -16.11 29.00 5.41
C PRO A 797 -15.95 30.34 4.68
N SER A 798 -17.03 30.82 4.07
CA SER A 798 -17.01 32.03 3.24
C SER A 798 -16.73 33.31 4.06
N GLY A 799 -15.89 34.18 3.52
CA GLY A 799 -15.36 35.37 4.19
C GLY A 799 -14.26 35.09 5.22
N LYS A 800 -13.69 33.87 5.23
CA LYS A 800 -12.57 33.44 6.09
C LYS A 800 -11.36 32.94 5.29
N GLU A 801 -11.43 32.88 3.97
CA GLU A 801 -10.42 32.41 3.01
C GLU A 801 -9.07 33.13 3.24
N MET A 802 -9.08 34.44 3.50
CA MET A 802 -7.87 35.20 3.79
C MET A 802 -7.18 34.83 5.11
N GLN A 803 -7.90 34.32 6.11
CA GLN A 803 -7.28 33.75 7.31
C GLN A 803 -6.60 32.42 6.97
N GLY A 804 -7.24 31.62 6.11
CA GLY A 804 -6.65 30.40 5.57
C GLY A 804 -5.36 30.67 4.78
N TYR A 805 -5.36 31.67 3.91
CA TYR A 805 -4.17 32.11 3.18
C TYR A 805 -3.09 32.71 4.09
N ALA A 806 -3.46 33.53 5.08
CA ALA A 806 -2.52 34.02 6.08
C ALA A 806 -1.84 32.87 6.85
N TYR A 807 -2.56 31.78 7.13
CA TYR A 807 -1.98 30.56 7.68
C TYR A 807 -1.01 29.91 6.68
N ILE A 808 -1.48 29.39 5.53
CA ILE A 808 -0.65 28.55 4.65
C ILE A 808 0.53 29.30 4.00
N LEU A 809 0.39 30.60 3.71
CA LEU A 809 1.47 31.39 3.09
C LEU A 809 2.55 31.83 4.09
N THR A 810 2.26 31.88 5.40
CA THR A 810 3.27 32.18 6.43
C THR A 810 3.85 30.93 7.09
N HIS A 811 3.15 29.79 7.04
CA HIS A 811 3.57 28.56 7.69
C HIS A 811 4.57 27.72 6.86
N PRO A 812 5.17 26.68 7.46
CA PRO A 812 5.92 25.66 6.74
C PRO A 812 5.02 24.87 5.77
N GLY A 813 5.60 23.90 5.06
CA GLY A 813 4.93 23.27 3.91
C GLY A 813 5.07 24.08 2.61
N THR A 814 4.57 23.48 1.53
CA THR A 814 4.49 24.09 0.20
C THR A 814 3.05 24.57 -0.03
N PRO A 815 2.76 25.88 0.04
CA PRO A 815 1.42 26.38 -0.14
C PRO A 815 0.94 26.27 -1.59
N SER A 816 -0.30 25.80 -1.76
CA SER A 816 -1.05 25.78 -3.00
C SER A 816 -2.19 26.79 -2.94
N VAL A 817 -2.29 27.63 -3.96
CA VAL A 817 -3.31 28.68 -4.12
C VAL A 817 -4.25 28.28 -5.24
N PHE A 818 -5.55 28.40 -4.97
CA PHE A 818 -6.61 28.00 -5.89
C PHE A 818 -6.92 29.07 -6.95
N TYR A 819 -7.21 28.63 -8.17
CA TYR A 819 -7.42 29.49 -9.34
C TYR A 819 -8.49 30.58 -9.10
N ASP A 820 -9.69 30.19 -8.65
CA ASP A 820 -10.81 31.12 -8.46
C ASP A 820 -10.45 32.23 -7.47
N HIS A 821 -9.69 31.91 -6.43
CA HIS A 821 -9.27 32.86 -5.41
C HIS A 821 -8.22 33.85 -5.96
N ILE A 822 -7.33 33.40 -6.86
CA ILE A 822 -6.37 34.27 -7.57
C ILE A 822 -7.10 35.27 -8.46
N PHE A 823 -8.13 34.85 -9.18
CA PHE A 823 -8.91 35.71 -10.09
C PHE A 823 -10.17 36.28 -9.43
N SER A 824 -10.04 36.67 -8.15
CA SER A 824 -11.10 37.28 -7.35
C SER A 824 -10.63 38.54 -6.63
N HIS A 825 -11.50 39.12 -5.81
CA HIS A 825 -11.17 40.23 -4.91
C HIS A 825 -10.07 39.92 -3.86
N TYR A 826 -9.70 38.64 -3.67
CA TYR A 826 -8.58 38.24 -2.81
C TYR A 826 -7.19 38.42 -3.45
N GLN A 827 -7.10 38.74 -4.75
CA GLN A 827 -5.85 38.76 -5.52
C GLN A 827 -4.74 39.61 -4.89
N SER A 828 -5.06 40.83 -4.43
CA SER A 828 -4.08 41.77 -3.85
C SER A 828 -3.42 41.21 -2.60
N ASP A 829 -4.22 40.64 -1.72
CA ASP A 829 -3.83 40.23 -0.38
C ASP A 829 -3.05 38.91 -0.43
N ILE A 830 -3.47 37.99 -1.30
CA ILE A 830 -2.72 36.77 -1.65
C ILE A 830 -1.35 37.16 -2.23
N SER A 831 -1.29 38.09 -3.19
CA SER A 831 -0.03 38.56 -3.78
C SER A 831 0.91 39.19 -2.74
N ALA A 832 0.35 39.97 -1.79
CA ALA A 832 1.11 40.57 -0.70
C ALA A 832 1.70 39.51 0.24
N LEU A 833 0.91 38.49 0.62
CA LEU A 833 1.36 37.38 1.44
C LEU A 833 2.42 36.51 0.74
N MET A 834 2.27 36.21 -0.55
CA MET A 834 3.28 35.49 -1.35
C MET A 834 4.59 36.29 -1.49
N SER A 835 4.49 37.58 -1.76
CA SER A 835 5.64 38.49 -1.83
C SER A 835 6.35 38.59 -0.48
N PHE A 836 5.59 38.60 0.63
CA PHE A 836 6.13 38.59 1.98
C PHE A 836 6.84 37.28 2.33
N ARG A 837 6.23 36.13 2.02
CA ARG A 837 6.83 34.79 2.17
C ARG A 837 8.21 34.73 1.49
N THR A 838 8.25 35.17 0.24
CA THR A 838 9.46 35.21 -0.59
C THR A 838 10.50 36.18 -0.01
N ARG A 839 10.10 37.40 0.36
CA ARG A 839 11.00 38.41 0.97
C ARG A 839 11.66 37.92 2.27
N LYS A 840 10.96 37.12 3.06
CA LYS A 840 11.47 36.56 4.33
C LYS A 840 12.19 35.22 4.18
N ASN A 841 12.31 34.71 2.95
CA ASN A 841 12.90 33.41 2.63
C ASN A 841 12.26 32.28 3.47
N LEU A 842 10.93 32.31 3.62
CA LEU A 842 10.20 31.20 4.25
C LEU A 842 10.11 30.03 3.28
N HIS A 843 10.28 28.81 3.81
CA HIS A 843 10.32 27.58 3.01
C HIS A 843 9.58 26.43 3.70
N CYS A 844 9.45 25.31 3.00
CA CYS A 844 8.74 24.12 3.49
C CYS A 844 9.36 23.46 4.73
N ARG A 845 10.50 23.96 5.23
CA ARG A 845 11.17 23.50 6.47
C ARG A 845 11.39 24.62 7.49
N SER A 846 10.76 25.78 7.30
CA SER A 846 10.83 26.85 8.30
C SER A 846 10.36 26.33 9.68
N ALA A 847 10.97 26.81 10.75
CA ALA A 847 10.57 26.46 12.11
C ALA A 847 9.30 27.22 12.48
N VAL A 848 8.34 26.57 13.14
CA VAL A 848 7.13 27.21 13.66
C VAL A 848 7.04 27.02 15.17
N LYS A 849 6.80 28.12 15.88
CA LYS A 849 6.58 28.16 17.32
C LYS A 849 5.22 28.78 17.58
N ILE A 850 4.25 27.95 17.96
CA ILE A 850 2.91 28.42 18.36
C ILE A 850 3.07 29.22 19.66
N THR A 851 2.60 30.46 19.68
CA THR A 851 2.66 31.36 20.83
C THR A 851 1.30 31.53 21.50
N LYS A 852 0.21 31.29 20.76
CA LYS A 852 -1.17 31.39 21.27
C LYS A 852 -2.11 30.49 20.47
N ALA A 853 -2.97 29.73 21.15
CA ALA A 853 -4.00 28.89 20.53
C ALA A 853 -5.21 28.82 21.49
N GLU A 854 -6.14 29.76 21.35
CA GLU A 854 -7.29 29.98 22.24
C GLU A 854 -8.62 29.94 21.47
N SER A 855 -9.76 30.22 22.11
CA SER A 855 -11.07 30.22 21.45
C SER A 855 -11.23 31.26 20.34
N ASP A 856 -10.56 32.40 20.41
CA ASP A 856 -10.75 33.52 19.49
C ASP A 856 -9.49 33.92 18.71
N VAL A 857 -8.35 33.27 18.96
CA VAL A 857 -7.07 33.62 18.35
C VAL A 857 -6.11 32.44 18.24
N TYR A 858 -5.46 32.33 17.08
CA TYR A 858 -4.23 31.57 16.89
C TYR A 858 -3.11 32.53 16.52
N ALA A 859 -1.93 32.35 17.12
CA ALA A 859 -0.73 33.08 16.77
C ALA A 859 0.52 32.19 16.83
N ALA A 860 1.44 32.42 15.91
CA ALA A 860 2.71 31.71 15.82
C ALA A 860 3.84 32.62 15.34
N ILE A 861 5.06 32.27 15.72
CA ILE A 861 6.31 32.83 15.19
C ILE A 861 6.92 31.81 14.24
N ILE A 862 7.37 32.27 13.07
CA ILE A 862 7.97 31.45 12.02
C ILE A 862 9.39 31.95 11.74
N ASP A 863 10.36 31.05 11.79
CA ASP A 863 11.81 31.28 11.63
C ASP A 863 12.40 32.39 12.52
N ASP A 864 11.71 32.80 13.59
CA ASP A 864 12.05 33.98 14.39
C ASP A 864 12.12 35.30 13.57
N LYS A 865 11.56 35.30 12.35
CA LYS A 865 11.53 36.40 11.37
C LYS A 865 10.14 37.01 11.18
N VAL A 866 9.11 36.19 11.42
CA VAL A 866 7.71 36.49 11.10
C VAL A 866 6.86 36.11 12.30
N ALA A 867 5.97 37.01 12.73
CA ALA A 867 4.86 36.64 13.59
C ALA A 867 3.56 36.75 12.79
N MET A 868 2.65 35.80 12.96
CA MET A 868 1.35 35.80 12.31
C MET A 868 0.27 35.48 13.32
N LYS A 869 -0.90 36.12 13.16
CA LYS A 869 -2.11 35.85 13.91
C LYS A 869 -3.32 35.77 12.99
N ILE A 870 -4.24 34.86 13.30
CA ILE A 870 -5.61 34.79 12.78
C ILE A 870 -6.65 34.74 13.92
N GLY A 871 -7.91 34.99 13.58
CA GLY A 871 -9.05 35.08 14.50
C GLY A 871 -9.37 36.51 14.96
N PRO A 872 -10.53 36.76 15.59
CA PRO A 872 -10.92 38.09 16.07
C PRO A 872 -10.17 38.55 17.34
N GLY A 873 -9.66 37.63 18.16
CA GLY A 873 -9.05 37.91 19.47
C GLY A 873 -7.78 38.76 19.42
N HIS A 874 -7.33 39.28 20.57
CA HIS A 874 -6.12 40.11 20.61
C HIS A 874 -4.82 39.30 20.75
N TYR A 875 -3.80 39.75 20.01
CA TYR A 875 -2.41 39.31 20.09
C TYR A 875 -1.52 40.42 19.52
N GLU A 876 -0.39 40.66 20.16
CA GLU A 876 0.80 41.32 19.60
C GLU A 876 2.00 40.40 19.89
N PRO A 877 3.03 40.37 19.02
CA PRO A 877 4.20 39.54 19.25
C PRO A 877 4.97 39.98 20.51
N PRO A 878 5.59 39.04 21.25
CA PRO A 878 6.19 39.34 22.54
C PRO A 878 7.38 40.31 22.43
N SER A 879 7.44 41.27 23.37
CA SER A 879 8.50 42.25 23.54
C SER A 879 9.82 41.60 23.99
N GLY A 880 10.50 40.93 23.06
CA GLY A 880 11.80 40.28 23.25
C GLY A 880 12.96 41.09 22.67
N PRO A 881 14.10 40.43 22.34
CA PRO A 881 15.22 41.08 21.66
C PRO A 881 14.93 41.44 20.18
N GLN A 882 13.85 40.89 19.61
CA GLN A 882 13.37 41.22 18.27
C GLN A 882 12.41 42.41 18.33
N HIS A 883 12.69 43.43 17.52
CA HIS A 883 11.74 44.49 17.25
C HIS A 883 10.78 44.06 16.15
N TRP A 884 9.49 44.11 16.42
CA TRP A 884 8.44 43.70 15.48
C TRP A 884 7.78 44.92 14.84
N SER A 885 7.65 44.94 13.51
CA SER A 885 6.83 45.91 12.78
C SER A 885 5.67 45.21 12.07
N LEU A 886 4.47 45.76 12.18
CA LEU A 886 3.30 45.30 11.43
C LEU A 886 3.56 45.46 9.92
N ALA A 887 3.41 44.39 9.16
CA ALA A 887 3.73 44.34 7.73
C ALA A 887 2.48 44.16 6.86
N ILE A 888 1.52 43.32 7.28
CA ILE A 888 0.25 43.08 6.59
C ILE A 888 -0.86 42.97 7.64
N GLU A 889 -2.01 43.59 7.38
CA GLU A 889 -3.22 43.49 8.19
C GLU A 889 -4.44 43.34 7.27
N GLY A 890 -5.39 42.50 7.67
CA GLY A 890 -6.70 42.41 7.05
C GLY A 890 -7.74 41.87 8.02
N ARG A 891 -8.89 41.43 7.52
CA ARG A 891 -10.02 41.01 8.36
C ARG A 891 -9.64 39.78 9.19
N ASP A 892 -9.60 39.95 10.51
CA ASP A 892 -9.24 38.92 11.49
C ASP A 892 -7.84 38.29 11.25
N TYR A 893 -6.91 38.96 10.56
CA TYR A 893 -5.52 38.49 10.42
C TYR A 893 -4.49 39.62 10.45
N LYS A 894 -3.31 39.34 11.01
CA LYS A 894 -2.16 40.25 11.07
C LYS A 894 -0.86 39.48 10.88
N VAL A 895 0.10 40.11 10.20
CA VAL A 895 1.46 39.60 10.00
C VAL A 895 2.45 40.70 10.34
N TRP A 896 3.39 40.41 11.22
CA TRP A 896 4.50 41.28 11.59
C TRP A 896 5.81 40.68 11.09
N GLU A 897 6.77 41.55 10.81
CA GLU A 897 8.15 41.16 10.54
C GLU A 897 9.09 41.62 11.64
N ALA A 898 10.12 40.80 11.91
CA ALA A 898 11.29 41.24 12.66
C ALA A 898 12.09 42.26 11.82
N VAL A 899 12.56 43.31 12.50
CA VAL A 899 13.31 44.47 11.99
C VAL A 899 14.77 44.40 12.41
#